data_AF-A0A7R9S2M3-F1
#
_entry.id   AF-A0A7R9S2M3-F1
#
_cell.length_a   1.000
_cell.length_b   1.000
_cell.length_c   1.000
_cell.angle_alpha   90.00
_cell.angle_beta   90.00
_cell.angle_gamma   90.00
#
_symmetry.space_group_name_H-M   'P 1'
#
loop_
_entity.id
_entity.type
_entity.pdbx_description
1 polymer ?
#
loop_
_entity_poly.entity_id
_entity_poly.type
_entity_poly.pdbx_seq_one_letter_code
_entity_poly.pdbx_strand_id
1 'polypeptide(L)'
;SVQIETPMENLYQITRTILNTPEVDLKILVHDQELLCEKIGTVDGEFFEKFSQLSTQLLSRHSKEEKKDKITLPCIEALGIDVPQFQISHKDFERLYIEVLYTIRHKIGASTGQYSHFVDELNVYAKEAFGIQADQHEKFLTLAAEEKPPIIVLNVTVVEAEGLEAKDPNGFSDPYCMLGIQPGCSPVTQHIAPTSKDSSPTTMSRMESRSLDECDTEEKAKAEAPSDKLKRYHHRLLPFNIPEKIMDSFTIPFPDMKSFRLSFKRKEHANKREHRNSLSNAVPARYIRATSVRPHTLNPKWNEKFRFDMEDITADKLHLDIWDHDDETSVFEAVSQLNKVRSVKGLGRFFKEIAQSARAGNNDDFLGCVNLALNDIPSTGSDTWHKLQGRSIRSNIQGQIRLKMWLSTREDSGASEEDNWTEVIQHEQLLKIFADYCIKKSRAVGKDWNGEYDEAALTILHQHAIQGDLTEIQQSMCQWTSSFKIHIEKNLDCRNLVTLCQKFDELWEEESFSWEEEEALKEIFNVFIEFHLEQIKRIREVFPAGNRIAYQRLLNKIRCLSYISKMQIYRRCCPFRKEIKSEVAVAIKQGTLDWYERISKYERGVNRVQFLIKLTKTLNTDLYQGLTFYNKLFEDNINISYFTLAYKKLEKVLADDIVKGLETLQAPSDISGEVSHLCQRINDGEKIQETSSLGIHIGVEMLELFVVLQEFFGFREHLSISERKTTIFWPYHEWFSPILVNWLDVAKCKSMIRVRESVDKDDLTPLESFQAHTSSAFDVTSTHHKIKQFWKTLNWPDHVAASKFIIVLMEIICMTSSFYNKLMKKRISPEEIEAQNLEKMSLVVNNIEHVRRGLELLPNDFGFDMTVAVLLKRQGEKSRKQFIDRFTELMHSTTSELENTILAMLSKSVEKINLGINKLTFRLAWSPDSLPTQEGVCPLIEYLNSHLVTYDKLLLKVNFERLLTIVWEISVRGLVKQGEPNKDGEEEKTVKYYCRLYEALMILMEYFRADGQGLSIDKLHNQTYRTAEQSLYLSKMSTDQLVDMYYARRLEEQTALENYEFGVLSVRVYYYHDSLSVEIIQARDLIPLDPNGLSDPFVVIELLPRRVFGFSNQQQTTIQKKTLRPLFDECFEFPATLEQCQAQDSMVLFTVMDHDVLTANDFSGEALLSLNSIPGLNQGNSTIDNFHGLKPFELPLMFQKNKNNPILKTLENRFWDKSAQEFYKKQRERILSKR
;
A
#
# COMPACT_ATOMS: atom_id res chain seq x y z
N SER A 1 22.79 -39.32 64.41
CA SER A 1 21.91 -38.73 63.38
C SER A 1 22.75 -38.38 62.17
N VAL A 2 23.08 -39.39 61.36
CA VAL A 2 23.73 -39.23 60.06
C VAL A 2 22.58 -39.30 59.06
N GLN A 3 22.23 -38.17 58.44
CA GLN A 3 21.25 -38.13 57.35
C GLN A 3 21.88 -38.84 56.15
N ILE A 4 21.33 -39.99 55.79
CA ILE A 4 21.62 -40.69 54.55
C ILE A 4 20.75 -40.02 53.49
N GLU A 5 21.36 -39.22 52.62
CA GLU A 5 20.71 -38.68 51.41
C GLU A 5 20.18 -39.84 50.56
N THR A 6 18.90 -39.80 50.18
CA THR A 6 18.30 -40.92 49.45
C THR A 6 18.70 -40.89 47.98
N PRO A 7 18.96 -42.03 47.31
CA PRO A 7 19.34 -42.08 45.90
C PRO A 7 18.35 -41.42 44.93
N MET A 8 17.06 -41.28 45.30
CA MET A 8 16.04 -40.58 44.51
C MET A 8 16.24 -39.05 44.48
N GLU A 9 16.77 -38.44 45.54
CA GLU A 9 17.03 -37.00 45.59
C GLU A 9 18.12 -36.54 44.61
N ASN A 10 19.02 -37.44 44.20
CA ASN A 10 20.11 -37.09 43.30
C ASN A 10 19.66 -36.96 41.84
N LEU A 11 18.79 -37.83 41.31
CA LEU A 11 18.25 -37.63 39.96
C LEU A 11 17.31 -36.41 39.91
N TYR A 12 16.65 -36.12 41.03
CA TYR A 12 15.86 -34.92 41.24
C TYR A 12 16.73 -33.64 41.21
N GLN A 13 17.92 -33.63 41.83
CA GLN A 13 18.85 -32.49 41.76
C GLN A 13 19.48 -32.29 40.37
N ILE A 14 19.78 -33.39 39.67
CA ILE A 14 20.28 -33.40 38.28
C ILE A 14 19.25 -32.74 37.36
N THR A 15 17.99 -33.20 37.40
CA THR A 15 16.90 -32.64 36.58
C THR A 15 16.47 -31.22 36.97
N ARG A 16 16.59 -30.82 38.24
CA ARG A 16 16.31 -29.46 38.72
C ARG A 16 17.35 -28.43 38.25
N THR A 17 18.58 -28.84 37.96
CA THR A 17 19.63 -27.95 37.41
C THR A 17 19.30 -27.53 35.97
N ILE A 18 18.61 -28.38 35.20
CA ILE A 18 18.15 -28.10 33.82
C ILE A 18 16.95 -27.14 33.78
N LEU A 19 16.11 -27.12 34.82
CA LEU A 19 14.93 -26.24 34.88
C LEU A 19 15.25 -24.80 35.27
N ASN A 20 16.45 -24.53 35.80
CA ASN A 20 16.84 -23.22 36.33
C ASN A 20 17.92 -22.50 35.51
N THR A 21 18.33 -23.00 34.34
CA THR A 21 19.10 -22.19 33.39
C THR A 21 18.15 -21.15 32.78
N PRO A 22 18.33 -19.85 33.07
CA PRO A 22 17.50 -18.82 32.44
C PRO A 22 17.74 -18.88 30.93
N GLU A 23 16.68 -18.68 30.14
CA GLU A 23 16.83 -18.13 28.79
C GLU A 23 17.57 -16.78 28.93
N VAL A 24 18.89 -16.80 28.84
CA VAL A 24 19.70 -15.59 28.89
C VAL A 24 19.37 -14.77 27.65
N ASP A 25 19.02 -13.51 27.89
CA ASP A 25 18.65 -12.48 26.91
C ASP A 25 19.46 -12.58 25.60
N LEU A 26 18.78 -13.05 24.55
CA LEU A 26 19.22 -13.18 23.15
C LEU A 26 19.78 -11.89 22.50
N LYS A 27 19.83 -10.75 23.21
CA LYS A 27 20.17 -9.44 22.63
C LYS A 27 21.63 -9.02 22.79
N ILE A 28 22.38 -9.59 23.73
CA ILE A 28 23.79 -9.21 23.96
C ILE A 28 24.75 -10.17 23.21
N LEU A 29 24.32 -11.39 22.89
CA LEU A 29 25.10 -12.43 22.20
C LEU A 29 25.30 -12.20 20.69
N VAL A 30 24.47 -11.38 20.05
CA VAL A 30 24.46 -11.24 18.58
C VAL A 30 25.75 -10.61 18.05
N HIS A 31 26.39 -9.73 18.82
CA HIS A 31 27.48 -8.90 18.30
C HIS A 31 28.83 -9.63 18.17
N ASP A 32 29.20 -10.45 19.15
CA ASP A 32 30.43 -11.27 19.08
C ASP A 32 30.26 -12.49 18.14
N GLN A 33 29.03 -12.97 17.98
CA GLN A 33 28.68 -14.08 17.08
C GLN A 33 28.60 -13.64 15.60
N GLU A 34 28.17 -12.42 15.32
CA GLU A 34 28.26 -11.81 13.97
C GLU A 34 29.72 -11.72 13.49
N LEU A 35 30.66 -11.40 14.39
CA LEU A 35 32.08 -11.26 14.10
C LEU A 35 32.78 -12.59 13.70
N LEU A 36 32.35 -13.71 14.29
CA LEU A 36 32.80 -15.06 13.89
C LEU A 36 32.25 -15.44 12.50
N CYS A 37 30.99 -15.06 12.23
CA CYS A 37 30.34 -15.32 10.95
C CYS A 37 30.97 -14.53 9.80
N GLU A 38 31.47 -13.31 10.05
CA GLU A 38 32.23 -12.49 9.07
C GLU A 38 33.53 -13.17 8.62
N LYS A 39 34.28 -13.81 9.54
CA LYS A 39 35.55 -14.50 9.22
C LYS A 39 35.38 -15.74 8.35
N ILE A 40 34.20 -16.36 8.35
CA ILE A 40 33.88 -17.52 7.49
C ILE A 40 33.23 -17.07 6.17
N GLY A 41 32.50 -15.95 6.18
CA GLY A 41 31.97 -15.32 4.96
C GLY A 41 33.04 -15.00 3.91
N THR A 42 34.28 -14.69 4.31
CA THR A 42 35.37 -14.47 3.34
C THR A 42 35.68 -15.69 2.47
N VAL A 43 35.35 -16.91 2.91
CA VAL A 43 35.67 -18.16 2.21
C VAL A 43 34.70 -18.44 1.05
N ASP A 44 33.47 -17.93 1.15
CA ASP A 44 32.47 -18.02 0.08
C ASP A 44 32.42 -16.75 -0.79
N GLY A 45 33.27 -15.76 -0.50
CA GLY A 45 33.32 -14.46 -1.18
C GLY A 45 32.25 -13.48 -0.70
N GLU A 46 31.79 -13.64 0.54
CA GLU A 46 30.70 -12.88 1.19
C GLU A 46 29.38 -13.02 0.43
N PHE A 47 29.13 -14.21 -0.12
CA PHE A 47 28.01 -14.44 -1.03
C PHE A 47 26.68 -14.12 -0.34
N PHE A 48 26.41 -14.72 0.82
CA PHE A 48 25.16 -14.54 1.54
C PHE A 48 25.05 -13.18 2.24
N GLU A 49 26.18 -12.59 2.61
CA GLU A 49 26.32 -11.31 3.28
C GLU A 49 25.97 -10.15 2.34
N LYS A 50 26.45 -10.19 1.08
CA LYS A 50 26.10 -9.20 0.05
C LYS A 50 24.58 -9.10 -0.19
N PHE A 51 23.87 -10.22 -0.15
CA PHE A 51 22.40 -10.22 -0.25
C PHE A 51 21.71 -9.70 1.02
N SER A 52 22.22 -10.05 2.19
CA SER A 52 21.66 -9.59 3.46
C SER A 52 21.78 -8.07 3.58
N GLN A 53 22.93 -7.51 3.20
CA GLN A 53 23.15 -6.05 3.12
C GLN A 53 22.20 -5.38 2.13
N LEU A 54 21.93 -6.01 0.98
CA LEU A 54 20.98 -5.51 -0.01
C LEU A 54 19.56 -5.36 0.58
N SER A 55 19.10 -6.39 1.30
CA SER A 55 17.79 -6.42 1.98
C SER A 55 17.68 -5.28 3.00
N THR A 56 18.72 -5.06 3.82
CA THR A 56 18.76 -3.98 4.81
C THR A 56 18.77 -2.59 4.15
N GLN A 57 19.53 -2.42 3.07
CA GLN A 57 19.58 -1.15 2.35
C GLN A 57 18.23 -0.79 1.72
N LEU A 58 17.52 -1.77 1.14
CA LEU A 58 16.19 -1.57 0.55
C LEU A 58 15.15 -1.15 1.60
N LEU A 59 15.14 -1.76 2.78
CA LEU A 59 14.24 -1.40 3.87
C LEU A 59 14.53 -0.01 4.48
N SER A 60 15.79 0.43 4.47
CA SER A 60 16.20 1.72 5.05
C SER A 60 15.90 2.95 4.17
N ARG A 61 15.58 2.76 2.88
CA ARG A 61 15.41 3.86 1.92
C ARG A 61 14.20 4.75 2.19
N HIS A 62 13.14 4.23 2.80
CA HIS A 62 11.95 5.03 3.13
C HIS A 62 12.16 6.01 4.31
N SER A 63 13.31 6.01 4.99
CA SER A 63 13.54 6.81 6.20
C SER A 63 14.51 8.00 5.99
N LYS A 64 15.14 8.15 4.82
CA LYS A 64 16.17 9.18 4.58
C LYS A 64 15.88 10.05 3.36
N GLU A 65 14.77 10.79 3.38
CA GLU A 65 14.60 11.90 2.42
C GLU A 65 13.74 13.04 2.98
N GLU A 66 14.04 13.46 4.21
CA GLU A 66 13.60 14.74 4.75
C GLU A 66 14.83 15.55 5.16
N LYS A 67 15.37 16.33 4.23
CA LYS A 67 16.12 17.58 4.48
C LYS A 67 16.68 18.11 3.16
N LYS A 68 15.96 19.06 2.55
CA LYS A 68 16.53 20.07 1.64
C LYS A 68 15.57 21.25 1.48
N ASP A 69 15.29 21.93 2.58
CA ASP A 69 14.70 23.27 2.54
C ASP A 69 15.79 24.29 2.23
N LYS A 70 15.88 24.64 0.94
CA LYS A 70 16.29 25.92 0.34
C LYS A 70 16.72 25.68 -1.11
N ILE A 71 15.75 25.38 -1.98
CA ILE A 71 15.97 25.41 -3.43
C ILE A 71 15.17 26.60 -3.98
N THR A 72 15.89 27.61 -4.44
CA THR A 72 15.34 28.72 -5.24
C THR A 72 14.71 28.13 -6.50
N LEU A 73 13.48 28.52 -6.84
CA LEU A 73 12.82 28.07 -8.05
C LEU A 73 13.68 28.41 -9.29
N PRO A 74 13.93 27.46 -10.20
CA PRO A 74 14.71 27.72 -11.40
C PRO A 74 13.99 28.71 -12.33
N CYS A 75 14.76 29.50 -13.08
CA CYS A 75 14.22 30.37 -14.13
C CYS A 75 13.64 29.51 -15.27
N ILE A 76 12.42 29.83 -15.72
CA ILE A 76 11.72 29.08 -16.78
C ILE A 76 12.49 29.14 -18.10
N GLU A 77 13.10 30.29 -18.42
CA GLU A 77 13.90 30.47 -19.64
C GLU A 77 15.14 29.58 -19.63
N ALA A 78 15.76 29.38 -18.46
CA ALA A 78 16.91 28.49 -18.31
C ALA A 78 16.56 27.01 -18.53
N LEU A 79 15.27 26.67 -18.43
CA LEU A 79 14.79 25.35 -18.77
C LEU A 79 14.66 25.22 -20.29
N GLY A 80 14.48 26.30 -21.06
CA GLY A 80 14.21 26.24 -22.51
C GLY A 80 12.72 26.20 -22.83
N ILE A 81 11.91 26.80 -21.97
CA ILE A 81 10.50 27.10 -22.25
C ILE A 81 10.46 28.54 -22.76
N ASP A 82 9.98 28.73 -23.98
CA ASP A 82 9.85 30.06 -24.57
C ASP A 82 8.79 30.88 -23.80
N VAL A 83 9.17 32.06 -23.36
CA VAL A 83 8.27 33.01 -22.67
C VAL A 83 7.68 33.94 -23.73
N PRO A 84 6.36 33.92 -23.96
CA PRO A 84 5.70 34.88 -24.84
C PRO A 84 6.03 36.32 -24.42
N GLN A 85 6.44 37.14 -25.39
CA GLN A 85 6.72 38.56 -25.16
C GLN A 85 5.62 39.42 -25.81
N PHE A 86 5.09 40.37 -25.04
CA PHE A 86 4.06 41.30 -25.50
C PHE A 86 4.64 42.72 -25.53
N GLN A 87 5.63 42.94 -26.40
CA GLN A 87 6.31 44.23 -26.51
C GLN A 87 5.41 45.27 -27.19
N ILE A 88 5.41 46.49 -26.66
CA ILE A 88 4.78 47.65 -27.30
C ILE A 88 5.84 48.28 -28.22
N SER A 89 5.45 48.63 -29.45
CA SER A 89 6.39 49.31 -30.36
C SER A 89 6.82 50.65 -29.77
N HIS A 90 8.05 51.08 -30.02
CA HIS A 90 8.55 52.36 -29.50
C HIS A 90 7.65 53.55 -29.90
N LYS A 91 7.08 53.51 -31.12
CA LYS A 91 6.19 54.56 -31.60
C LYS A 91 4.85 54.56 -30.87
N ASP A 92 4.31 53.38 -30.58
CA ASP A 92 3.04 53.27 -29.86
C ASP A 92 3.23 53.58 -28.37
N PHE A 93 4.40 53.28 -27.80
CA PHE A 93 4.76 53.66 -26.44
C PHE A 93 4.81 55.19 -26.27
N GLU A 94 5.43 55.91 -27.21
CA GLU A 94 5.45 57.38 -27.20
C GLU A 94 4.04 57.97 -27.35
N ARG A 95 3.23 57.42 -28.27
CA ARG A 95 1.85 57.86 -28.47
C ARG A 95 1.00 57.64 -27.23
N LEU A 96 1.12 56.48 -26.60
CA LEU A 96 0.39 56.13 -25.39
C LEU A 96 0.77 57.05 -24.22
N TYR A 97 2.02 57.49 -24.15
CA TYR A 97 2.43 58.48 -23.16
C TYR A 97 1.85 59.87 -23.41
N ILE A 98 1.81 60.32 -24.67
CA ILE A 98 1.13 61.57 -25.06
C ILE A 98 -0.35 61.50 -24.69
N GLU A 99 -1.00 60.37 -24.97
CA GLU A 99 -2.40 60.11 -24.62
C GLU A 99 -2.67 60.21 -23.11
N VAL A 100 -1.77 59.68 -22.27
CA VAL A 100 -1.87 59.82 -20.81
C VAL A 100 -1.78 61.28 -20.38
N LEU A 101 -0.85 62.05 -20.94
CA LEU A 101 -0.71 63.47 -20.63
C LEU A 101 -1.94 64.27 -21.10
N TYR A 102 -2.50 63.93 -22.26
CA TYR A 102 -3.75 64.47 -22.78
C TYR A 102 -4.93 64.14 -21.85
N THR A 103 -5.07 62.88 -21.44
CA THR A 103 -6.07 62.40 -20.47
C THR A 103 -6.00 63.17 -19.14
N ILE A 104 -4.78 63.37 -18.61
CA ILE A 104 -4.53 64.10 -17.36
C ILE A 104 -4.89 65.58 -17.49
N ARG A 105 -4.64 66.19 -18.65
CA ARG A 105 -4.93 67.60 -18.93
C ARG A 105 -6.43 67.86 -19.08
N HIS A 106 -7.14 66.93 -19.72
CA HIS A 106 -8.55 67.07 -20.08
C HIS A 106 -9.50 66.23 -19.21
N LYS A 107 -9.20 66.10 -17.91
CA LYS A 107 -10.05 65.38 -16.95
C LYS A 107 -11.51 65.85 -17.03
N ILE A 108 -12.42 64.89 -16.98
CA ILE A 108 -13.87 65.14 -17.02
C ILE A 108 -14.55 64.67 -15.73
N GLY A 109 -15.65 65.35 -15.39
CA GLY A 109 -16.47 65.09 -14.21
C GLY A 109 -15.99 65.77 -12.93
N ALA A 110 -16.92 65.97 -12.00
CA ALA A 110 -16.64 66.51 -10.68
C ALA A 110 -15.72 65.56 -9.88
N SER A 111 -14.68 66.12 -9.26
CA SER A 111 -13.75 65.36 -8.43
C SER A 111 -14.47 64.78 -7.21
N THR A 112 -14.54 63.45 -7.12
CA THR A 112 -15.21 62.75 -6.01
C THR A 112 -14.33 61.61 -5.48
N GLY A 113 -14.27 61.48 -4.15
CA GLY A 113 -13.65 60.34 -3.46
C GLY A 113 -12.18 60.07 -3.84
N GLN A 114 -11.88 58.82 -4.19
CA GLN A 114 -10.54 58.28 -4.46
C GLN A 114 -9.86 58.80 -5.75
N TYR A 115 -10.52 59.66 -6.53
CA TYR A 115 -10.03 60.15 -7.83
C TYR A 115 -9.66 61.64 -7.83
N SER A 116 -9.41 62.23 -6.65
CA SER A 116 -9.20 63.68 -6.47
C SER A 116 -7.76 64.17 -6.63
N HIS A 117 -6.86 63.40 -7.25
CA HIS A 117 -5.45 63.78 -7.38
C HIS A 117 -5.21 65.05 -8.21
N PHE A 118 -4.26 65.86 -7.78
CA PHE A 118 -3.81 67.04 -8.52
C PHE A 118 -3.13 66.65 -9.83
N VAL A 119 -3.25 67.52 -10.84
CA VAL A 119 -2.66 67.30 -12.18
C VAL A 119 -1.15 67.08 -12.09
N ASP A 120 -0.45 67.83 -11.23
CA ASP A 120 1.00 67.72 -11.06
C ASP A 120 1.44 66.35 -10.51
N GLU A 121 0.69 65.78 -9.55
CA GLU A 121 0.95 64.45 -8.99
C GLU A 121 0.81 63.34 -10.05
N LEU A 122 -0.20 63.46 -10.92
CA LEU A 122 -0.41 62.48 -11.99
C LEU A 122 0.66 62.57 -13.08
N ASN A 123 1.13 63.78 -13.41
CA ASN A 123 2.22 63.97 -14.35
C ASN A 123 3.54 63.37 -13.85
N VAL A 124 3.83 63.51 -12.55
CA VAL A 124 4.99 62.87 -11.91
C VAL A 124 4.86 61.34 -11.99
N TYR A 125 3.70 60.80 -11.61
CA TYR A 125 3.45 59.35 -11.68
C TYR A 125 3.61 58.81 -13.11
N ALA A 126 2.99 59.45 -14.10
CA ALA A 126 3.07 59.03 -15.50
C ALA A 126 4.53 59.03 -16.00
N LYS A 127 5.31 60.06 -15.68
CA LYS A 127 6.72 60.16 -16.05
C LYS A 127 7.55 59.02 -15.47
N GLU A 128 7.37 58.71 -14.19
CA GLU A 128 8.09 57.61 -13.52
C GLU A 128 7.67 56.24 -14.05
N ALA A 129 6.36 56.02 -14.26
CA ALA A 129 5.82 54.75 -14.72
C ALA A 129 6.29 54.39 -16.14
N PHE A 130 6.35 55.38 -17.04
CA PHE A 130 6.87 55.20 -18.40
C PHE A 130 8.40 55.30 -18.48
N GLY A 131 9.10 55.69 -17.41
CA GLY A 131 10.55 55.84 -17.39
C GLY A 131 11.07 56.95 -18.31
N ILE A 132 10.29 58.02 -18.49
CA ILE A 132 10.59 59.12 -19.42
C ILE A 132 11.53 60.14 -18.77
N GLN A 133 12.55 60.57 -19.52
CA GLN A 133 13.50 61.59 -19.07
C GLN A 133 12.86 62.98 -18.97
N ALA A 134 13.44 63.88 -18.17
CA ALA A 134 12.82 65.19 -17.90
C ALA A 134 12.65 66.06 -19.17
N ASP A 135 13.64 66.06 -20.05
CA ASP A 135 13.64 66.77 -21.34
C ASP A 135 12.58 66.22 -22.31
N GLN A 136 12.42 64.90 -22.35
CA GLN A 136 11.39 64.24 -23.15
C GLN A 136 9.98 64.50 -22.60
N HIS A 137 9.82 64.51 -21.28
CA HIS A 137 8.53 64.81 -20.65
C HIS A 137 8.04 66.22 -21.01
N GLU A 138 8.89 67.25 -20.94
CA GLU A 138 8.51 68.61 -21.33
C GLU A 138 8.09 68.70 -22.80
N LYS A 139 8.81 67.99 -23.69
CA LYS A 139 8.46 67.90 -25.10
C LYS A 139 7.08 67.25 -25.31
N PHE A 140 6.82 66.10 -24.68
CA PHE A 140 5.54 65.40 -24.84
C PHE A 140 4.38 66.15 -24.17
N LEU A 141 4.63 66.85 -23.07
CA LEU A 141 3.63 67.71 -22.42
C LEU A 141 3.26 68.91 -23.28
N THR A 142 4.21 69.46 -24.03
CA THR A 142 3.94 70.49 -25.05
C THR A 142 3.11 69.93 -26.20
N LEU A 143 3.45 68.74 -26.72
CA LEU A 143 2.69 68.08 -27.79
C LEU A 143 1.24 67.79 -27.38
N ALA A 144 1.03 67.23 -26.18
CA ALA A 144 -0.32 67.00 -25.65
C ALA A 144 -1.10 68.31 -25.42
N ALA A 145 -0.42 69.42 -25.15
CA ALA A 145 -1.06 70.74 -24.99
C ALA A 145 -1.42 71.42 -26.33
N GLU A 146 -0.77 71.02 -27.43
CA GLU A 146 -1.07 71.49 -28.80
C GLU A 146 -2.27 70.76 -29.43
N GLU A 147 -2.67 69.62 -28.88
CA GLU A 147 -3.85 68.88 -29.32
C GLU A 147 -5.15 69.62 -28.98
N LYS A 148 -6.17 69.42 -29.82
CA LYS A 148 -7.48 70.08 -29.62
C LYS A 148 -8.16 69.48 -28.40
N PRO A 149 -8.84 70.28 -27.56
CA PRO A 149 -9.61 69.74 -26.46
C PRO A 149 -10.71 68.80 -26.97
N PRO A 150 -11.05 67.74 -26.21
CA PRO A 150 -12.04 66.77 -26.64
C PRO A 150 -13.45 67.37 -26.57
N ILE A 151 -14.35 66.86 -27.41
CA ILE A 151 -15.78 67.18 -27.29
C ILE A 151 -16.33 66.35 -26.14
N ILE A 152 -16.84 67.00 -25.10
CA ILE A 152 -17.47 66.32 -23.97
C ILE A 152 -18.87 65.88 -24.40
N VAL A 153 -19.20 64.62 -24.16
CA VAL A 153 -20.50 64.02 -24.46
C VAL A 153 -21.20 63.67 -23.16
N LEU A 154 -22.43 64.16 -22.97
CA LEU A 154 -23.31 63.71 -21.92
C LEU A 154 -24.11 62.51 -22.41
N ASN A 155 -23.93 61.38 -21.74
CA ASN A 155 -24.75 60.18 -21.93
C ASN A 155 -25.85 60.16 -20.87
N VAL A 156 -27.10 60.01 -21.29
CA VAL A 156 -28.28 59.97 -20.42
C VAL A 156 -29.11 58.74 -20.76
N THR A 157 -29.34 57.87 -19.78
CA THR A 157 -30.37 56.83 -19.85
C THR A 157 -31.58 57.28 -19.07
N VAL A 158 -32.72 57.39 -19.75
CA VAL A 158 -34.01 57.58 -19.09
C VAL A 158 -34.49 56.20 -18.65
N VAL A 159 -34.39 55.91 -17.34
CA VAL A 159 -34.64 54.57 -16.80
C VAL A 159 -36.13 54.36 -16.58
N GLU A 160 -36.71 55.08 -15.61
CA GLU A 160 -38.10 54.96 -15.19
C GLU A 160 -38.58 56.21 -14.47
N ALA A 161 -39.89 56.43 -14.41
CA ALA A 161 -40.52 57.40 -13.52
C ALA A 161 -41.52 56.71 -12.60
N GLU A 162 -41.82 57.33 -11.46
CA GLU A 162 -42.74 56.82 -10.45
C GLU A 162 -43.65 57.93 -9.93
N GLY A 163 -44.93 57.60 -9.71
CA GLY A 163 -45.89 58.46 -9.04
C GLY A 163 -46.34 59.67 -9.85
N LEU A 164 -46.44 59.54 -11.18
CA LEU A 164 -46.94 60.60 -12.06
C LEU A 164 -48.42 60.93 -11.77
N GLU A 165 -48.86 62.12 -12.16
CA GLU A 165 -50.28 62.53 -12.06
C GLU A 165 -51.07 61.95 -13.22
N ALA A 166 -52.24 61.36 -12.97
CA ALA A 166 -53.14 60.93 -14.02
C ALA A 166 -53.81 62.14 -14.68
N LYS A 167 -53.75 62.24 -16.01
CA LYS A 167 -54.45 63.29 -16.78
C LYS A 167 -55.58 62.74 -17.64
N ASP A 168 -55.50 61.47 -18.00
CA ASP A 168 -56.53 60.83 -18.79
C ASP A 168 -57.79 60.52 -17.96
N PRO A 169 -58.98 60.49 -18.60
CA PRO A 169 -60.23 60.07 -17.97
C PRO A 169 -60.20 58.63 -17.42
N ASN A 170 -59.26 57.81 -17.90
CA ASN A 170 -59.07 56.41 -17.48
C ASN A 170 -58.36 56.29 -16.11
N GLY A 171 -57.92 57.40 -15.51
CA GLY A 171 -57.18 57.41 -14.24
C GLY A 171 -55.68 57.10 -14.37
N PHE A 172 -55.15 57.11 -15.58
CA PHE A 172 -53.73 56.93 -15.92
C PHE A 172 -53.21 58.10 -16.78
N SER A 173 -52.05 57.90 -17.38
CA SER A 173 -51.39 58.74 -18.38
C SER A 173 -50.62 57.85 -19.34
N ASP A 174 -50.33 58.35 -20.53
CA ASP A 174 -49.47 57.82 -21.57
C ASP A 174 -48.14 58.63 -21.64
N PRO A 175 -47.26 58.56 -20.62
CA PRO A 175 -46.11 59.46 -20.49
C PRO A 175 -45.00 59.25 -21.55
N TYR A 176 -44.40 60.35 -21.99
CA TYR A 176 -43.12 60.40 -22.70
C TYR A 176 -42.24 61.55 -22.23
N CYS A 177 -40.92 61.44 -22.41
CA CYS A 177 -39.95 62.46 -22.03
C CYS A 177 -39.41 63.20 -23.27
N MET A 178 -39.24 64.51 -23.18
CA MET A 178 -38.43 65.32 -24.09
C MET A 178 -37.24 65.89 -23.34
N LEU A 179 -36.03 65.71 -23.87
CA LEU A 179 -34.80 66.11 -23.23
C LEU A 179 -33.87 66.85 -24.20
N GLY A 180 -33.16 67.84 -23.67
CA GLY A 180 -32.19 68.64 -24.42
C GLY A 180 -31.29 69.49 -23.52
N ILE A 181 -30.22 70.02 -24.11
CA ILE A 181 -29.23 70.83 -23.40
C ILE A 181 -29.61 72.30 -23.45
N GLN A 182 -29.69 72.93 -22.28
CA GLN A 182 -29.88 74.36 -22.11
C GLN A 182 -28.54 75.07 -21.93
N PRO A 183 -28.13 75.90 -22.89
CA PRO A 183 -26.92 76.71 -22.75
C PRO A 183 -27.05 77.72 -21.61
N GLY A 184 -26.02 77.86 -20.79
CA GLY A 184 -25.95 78.90 -19.76
C GLY A 184 -25.71 80.29 -20.38
N CYS A 185 -26.48 81.30 -19.97
CA CYS A 185 -26.19 82.69 -20.34
C CYS A 185 -25.04 83.24 -19.47
N SER A 186 -23.83 83.30 -20.01
CA SER A 186 -22.73 84.08 -19.43
C SER A 186 -22.86 85.58 -19.80
N PRO A 187 -22.71 86.53 -18.86
CA PRO A 187 -22.72 87.95 -19.19
C PRO A 187 -21.45 88.36 -19.95
N VAL A 188 -21.65 88.91 -21.14
CA VAL A 188 -20.63 89.57 -21.96
C VAL A 188 -20.09 90.79 -21.22
N THR A 189 -18.77 90.88 -21.02
CA THR A 189 -18.12 92.13 -20.59
C THR A 189 -17.19 92.63 -21.69
N GLN A 190 -17.37 93.90 -22.07
CA GLN A 190 -16.73 94.60 -23.17
C GLN A 190 -15.26 95.00 -22.85
N HIS A 191 -14.43 95.00 -23.89
CA HIS A 191 -13.06 95.50 -23.95
C HIS A 191 -12.90 96.98 -23.58
N ILE A 192 -11.88 97.32 -22.77
CA ILE A 192 -11.02 98.54 -22.90
C ILE A 192 -9.59 98.22 -22.38
N ALA A 193 -8.56 98.43 -23.21
CA ALA A 193 -7.12 98.39 -22.88
C ALA A 193 -6.65 99.79 -22.35
N PRO A 194 -5.35 100.14 -22.08
CA PRO A 194 -4.08 99.40 -22.05
C PRO A 194 -3.10 99.84 -20.89
N THR A 195 -1.89 99.25 -20.88
CA THR A 195 -0.57 99.76 -20.40
C THR A 195 -0.22 99.95 -18.90
N SER A 196 1.01 99.48 -18.61
CA SER A 196 2.05 99.99 -17.68
C SER A 196 2.18 99.39 -16.26
N LYS A 197 3.28 98.63 -16.11
CA LYS A 197 4.39 98.70 -15.14
C LYS A 197 4.16 99.11 -13.67
N ASP A 198 4.78 98.28 -12.83
CA ASP A 198 5.52 98.54 -11.58
C ASP A 198 4.78 99.02 -10.32
N SER A 199 5.05 98.31 -9.22
CA SER A 199 5.46 98.97 -7.96
C SER A 199 6.31 98.04 -7.08
N SER A 200 7.62 98.35 -7.08
CA SER A 200 8.55 98.43 -5.93
C SER A 200 8.43 97.46 -4.73
N PRO A 201 9.56 96.87 -4.31
CA PRO A 201 9.95 96.78 -2.91
C PRO A 201 10.87 97.96 -2.51
N THR A 202 10.73 98.46 -1.29
CA THR A 202 11.40 99.67 -0.81
C THR A 202 12.79 99.37 -0.23
N THR A 203 13.83 99.95 -0.87
CA THR A 203 15.18 100.41 -0.39
C THR A 203 16.15 99.42 0.30
N MET A 204 17.50 99.49 0.22
CA MET A 204 18.56 100.38 -0.31
C MET A 204 19.77 99.49 -0.74
N SER A 205 20.60 99.78 -1.75
CA SER A 205 21.84 100.61 -1.71
C SER A 205 22.67 100.26 -2.97
N ARG A 206 22.81 101.11 -4.01
CA ARG A 206 23.88 102.09 -4.33
C ARG A 206 25.32 101.55 -4.58
N MET A 207 25.77 101.63 -5.84
CA MET A 207 27.04 102.19 -6.41
C MET A 207 27.28 101.58 -7.83
N GLU A 208 27.26 102.38 -8.91
CA GLU A 208 28.43 102.98 -9.63
C GLU A 208 29.39 101.93 -10.23
N SER A 209 29.92 102.00 -11.47
CA SER A 209 29.86 102.94 -12.61
C SER A 209 30.82 102.43 -13.72
N ARG A 210 30.51 102.71 -15.01
CA ARG A 210 31.43 103.04 -16.16
C ARG A 210 32.50 101.99 -16.59
N SER A 211 32.96 101.86 -17.84
CA SER A 211 32.90 102.62 -19.10
C SER A 211 33.65 101.87 -20.24
N LEU A 212 33.15 101.96 -21.49
CA LEU A 212 33.81 102.37 -22.76
C LEU A 212 35.06 101.62 -23.31
N ASP A 213 35.01 101.11 -24.55
CA ASP A 213 35.46 101.75 -25.82
C ASP A 213 35.70 100.74 -26.97
N GLU A 214 35.69 101.27 -28.20
CA GLU A 214 35.69 100.66 -29.55
C GLU A 214 37.07 100.17 -30.08
N CYS A 215 37.08 99.30 -31.11
CA CYS A 215 37.62 99.54 -32.49
C CYS A 215 37.76 98.24 -33.34
N ASP A 216 37.74 98.41 -34.67
CA ASP A 216 37.70 97.44 -35.80
C ASP A 216 38.93 96.54 -36.05
N THR A 217 38.77 95.46 -36.84
CA THR A 217 39.40 95.26 -38.19
C THR A 217 39.20 93.84 -38.81
N GLU A 218 39.32 93.78 -40.15
CA GLU A 218 39.00 92.73 -41.15
C GLU A 218 40.00 91.55 -41.28
N GLU A 219 39.62 90.40 -41.89
CA GLU A 219 39.96 89.96 -43.29
C GLU A 219 39.89 88.41 -43.57
N LYS A 220 39.21 88.06 -44.69
CA LYS A 220 39.36 87.02 -45.78
C LYS A 220 40.10 85.65 -45.54
N ALA A 221 39.88 84.53 -46.25
CA ALA A 221 39.47 84.24 -47.64
C ALA A 221 39.09 82.74 -47.91
N LYS A 222 38.21 82.49 -48.91
CA LYS A 222 38.24 81.55 -50.10
C LYS A 222 38.79 80.10 -49.96
N ALA A 223 38.40 79.05 -50.71
CA ALA A 223 37.61 78.80 -51.92
C ALA A 223 37.41 77.25 -52.11
N GLU A 224 36.28 76.80 -52.67
CA GLU A 224 36.15 76.03 -53.94
C GLU A 224 35.93 74.49 -53.83
N ALA A 225 34.98 74.02 -54.64
CA ALA A 225 34.55 72.64 -54.92
C ALA A 225 35.38 72.05 -56.10
N PRO A 226 34.99 71.00 -56.88
CA PRO A 226 33.90 70.02 -56.76
C PRO A 226 34.24 68.56 -57.23
N SER A 227 33.23 67.69 -57.13
CA SER A 227 32.83 66.63 -58.10
C SER A 227 33.61 65.30 -58.22
N ASP A 228 32.76 64.26 -58.41
CA ASP A 228 32.77 63.28 -59.51
C ASP A 228 32.94 61.78 -59.16
N LYS A 229 31.87 61.05 -59.54
CA LYS A 229 31.86 59.81 -60.32
C LYS A 229 32.12 58.41 -59.69
N LEU A 230 31.01 57.65 -59.67
CA LEU A 230 30.70 56.55 -60.61
C LEU A 230 31.34 55.14 -60.40
N LYS A 231 30.45 54.13 -60.31
CA LYS A 231 30.56 52.72 -60.80
C LYS A 231 31.53 51.79 -60.04
N ARG A 232 31.38 50.46 -59.92
CA ARG A 232 30.64 49.38 -60.61
C ARG A 232 30.78 48.11 -59.69
N TYR A 233 29.75 47.26 -59.52
CA TYR A 233 29.58 45.92 -60.16
C TYR A 233 30.80 44.96 -60.01
N HIS A 234 30.73 43.64 -59.81
CA HIS A 234 29.69 42.60 -59.92
C HIS A 234 30.25 41.27 -59.37
N HIS A 235 29.36 40.43 -58.84
CA HIS A 235 29.21 38.96 -58.95
C HIS A 235 30.39 37.97 -59.05
N ARG A 236 30.22 36.87 -58.29
CA ARG A 236 29.98 35.47 -58.75
C ARG A 236 29.34 34.73 -57.54
N LEU A 237 28.08 34.29 -57.50
CA LEU A 237 27.36 33.22 -58.24
C LEU A 237 28.21 31.93 -58.36
N LEU A 238 27.81 30.70 -58.03
CA LEU A 238 26.61 29.95 -57.55
C LEU A 238 27.10 28.46 -57.52
N PRO A 239 26.30 27.36 -57.42
CA PRO A 239 25.01 27.07 -56.77
C PRO A 239 25.02 25.70 -55.99
N PHE A 240 23.96 25.40 -55.22
CA PHE A 240 23.12 24.19 -55.37
C PHE A 240 22.05 24.10 -54.24
N ASN A 241 20.85 24.63 -54.52
CA ASN A 241 19.49 24.08 -54.35
C ASN A 241 19.35 22.64 -53.78
N ILE A 242 18.39 22.21 -52.92
CA ILE A 242 16.90 22.43 -52.73
C ILE A 242 16.46 21.42 -51.60
N PRO A 243 15.30 21.47 -50.88
CA PRO A 243 14.38 22.54 -50.46
C PRO A 243 13.80 22.43 -49.00
N GLU A 244 13.06 23.48 -48.61
CA GLU A 244 11.81 23.48 -47.81
C GLU A 244 11.77 23.23 -46.27
N LYS A 245 11.43 24.34 -45.56
CA LYS A 245 10.18 24.58 -44.79
C LYS A 245 10.20 24.61 -43.24
N ILE A 246 9.61 25.71 -42.76
CA ILE A 246 9.04 26.03 -41.43
C ILE A 246 10.02 26.51 -40.35
N MET A 247 10.46 27.76 -40.49
CA MET A 247 10.68 28.68 -39.36
C MET A 247 10.03 29.99 -39.78
N ASP A 248 8.83 30.26 -39.27
CA ASP A 248 8.19 31.57 -39.18
C ASP A 248 6.85 31.38 -38.49
N SER A 249 6.76 31.75 -37.20
CA SER A 249 5.51 32.11 -36.51
C SER A 249 5.80 32.33 -35.03
N PHE A 250 6.23 33.55 -34.67
CA PHE A 250 5.83 34.25 -33.45
C PHE A 250 6.12 35.75 -33.66
N THR A 251 5.51 36.29 -34.70
CA THR A 251 5.24 37.72 -34.80
C THR A 251 3.75 37.81 -34.97
N ILE A 252 3.06 38.35 -33.96
CA ILE A 252 1.63 38.65 -34.06
C ILE A 252 1.45 39.55 -35.28
N PRO A 253 0.72 39.15 -36.33
CA PRO A 253 0.31 40.09 -37.35
C PRO A 253 -0.79 40.93 -36.71
N PHE A 254 -0.41 42.11 -36.22
CA PHE A 254 -1.39 43.16 -35.98
C PHE A 254 -2.09 43.42 -37.32
N PRO A 255 -3.44 43.53 -37.38
CA PRO A 255 -4.06 44.12 -38.55
C PRO A 255 -3.37 45.45 -38.77
N ASP A 256 -2.91 45.71 -40.00
CA ASP A 256 -2.34 47.00 -40.38
C ASP A 256 -3.22 48.09 -39.78
N MET A 257 -2.73 48.77 -38.73
CA MET A 257 -3.30 50.04 -38.31
C MET A 257 -3.25 50.89 -39.57
N LYS A 258 -4.39 51.07 -40.23
CA LYS A 258 -4.52 51.92 -41.41
C LYS A 258 -4.05 53.29 -41.01
N SER A 259 -2.77 53.53 -41.30
CA SER A 259 -2.07 54.79 -41.37
C SER A 259 -2.70 55.94 -40.56
N PHE A 260 -2.15 56.21 -39.38
CA PHE A 260 -1.99 57.60 -38.98
C PHE A 260 -1.07 58.27 -40.00
N ARG A 261 -1.67 59.01 -40.95
CA ARG A 261 -0.98 60.06 -41.69
C ARG A 261 -0.71 61.22 -40.73
N LEU A 262 0.40 61.14 -39.98
CA LEU A 262 1.03 62.35 -39.45
C LEU A 262 1.64 63.10 -40.64
N SER A 263 0.83 64.01 -41.19
CA SER A 263 1.20 64.92 -42.27
C SER A 263 2.11 66.02 -41.73
N PHE A 264 3.42 65.75 -41.65
CA PHE A 264 4.42 66.82 -41.71
C PHE A 264 4.70 67.16 -43.18
N LYS A 265 3.87 68.03 -43.76
CA LYS A 265 4.24 68.87 -44.92
C LYS A 265 3.42 70.16 -44.89
N ARG A 266 4.13 71.27 -44.63
CA ARG A 266 3.75 72.59 -45.13
C ARG A 266 3.50 72.48 -46.64
N LYS A 267 2.32 72.90 -47.10
CA LYS A 267 2.17 73.48 -48.43
C LYS A 267 1.07 74.54 -48.41
N GLU A 268 1.48 75.72 -48.83
CA GLU A 268 0.71 76.93 -49.01
C GLU A 268 -0.42 76.77 -50.04
N HIS A 269 -1.40 77.66 -49.89
CA HIS A 269 -2.46 78.04 -50.81
C HIS A 269 -3.54 77.01 -51.17
N ALA A 270 -4.69 77.16 -50.52
CA ALA A 270 -5.97 77.30 -51.23
C ALA A 270 -6.95 78.13 -50.39
N ASN A 271 -7.31 79.30 -50.91
CA ASN A 271 -8.32 80.20 -50.38
C ASN A 271 -9.66 79.48 -50.16
N LYS A 272 -10.02 79.23 -48.90
CA LYS A 272 -11.42 79.25 -48.47
C LYS A 272 -11.53 80.29 -47.37
N ARG A 273 -12.12 81.42 -47.74
CA ARG A 273 -12.58 82.46 -46.82
C ARG A 273 -13.33 81.77 -45.67
N GLU A 274 -12.77 81.80 -44.47
CA GLU A 274 -13.53 81.64 -43.25
C GLU A 274 -14.53 82.79 -43.20
N HIS A 275 -15.76 82.52 -43.62
CA HIS A 275 -16.90 83.30 -43.20
C HIS A 275 -17.06 83.03 -41.70
N ARG A 276 -16.41 83.88 -40.92
CA ARG A 276 -16.76 84.18 -39.54
C ARG A 276 -18.18 84.74 -39.55
N ASN A 277 -19.17 83.87 -39.70
CA ASN A 277 -20.57 84.22 -39.57
C ASN A 277 -20.84 84.45 -38.09
N SER A 278 -20.69 85.71 -37.71
CA SER A 278 -21.60 86.29 -36.73
C SER A 278 -23.01 86.09 -37.28
N LEU A 279 -23.86 85.33 -36.56
CA LEU A 279 -25.35 85.23 -36.62
C LEU A 279 -25.82 83.77 -36.54
N SER A 280 -26.28 83.31 -35.37
CA SER A 280 -27.72 83.16 -35.09
C SER A 280 -27.97 82.44 -33.75
N ASN A 281 -28.74 83.06 -32.85
CA ASN A 281 -29.30 82.47 -31.62
C ASN A 281 -30.40 81.44 -31.94
N ALA A 282 -30.07 80.31 -32.55
CA ALA A 282 -30.99 79.19 -32.76
C ALA A 282 -30.31 77.88 -32.37
N VAL A 283 -30.83 77.20 -31.34
CA VAL A 283 -30.47 75.80 -31.03
C VAL A 283 -31.08 74.94 -32.14
N PRO A 284 -30.28 74.23 -32.95
CA PRO A 284 -30.82 73.37 -34.00
C PRO A 284 -31.64 72.22 -33.39
N ALA A 285 -32.73 71.80 -34.04
CA ALA A 285 -33.58 70.68 -33.60
C ALA A 285 -32.82 69.35 -33.35
N ARG A 286 -31.58 69.24 -33.84
CA ARG A 286 -30.66 68.10 -33.64
C ARG A 286 -30.25 67.82 -32.18
N TYR A 287 -30.47 68.78 -31.26
CA TYR A 287 -30.07 68.68 -29.85
C TYR A 287 -31.22 68.31 -28.90
N ILE A 288 -32.35 67.86 -29.45
CA ILE A 288 -33.53 67.47 -28.68
C ILE A 288 -33.84 66.02 -29.00
N ARG A 289 -34.04 65.22 -27.95
CA ARG A 289 -34.41 63.81 -28.04
C ARG A 289 -35.71 63.59 -27.30
N ALA A 290 -36.48 62.60 -27.74
CA ALA A 290 -37.69 62.17 -27.06
C ALA A 290 -37.66 60.66 -26.86
N THR A 291 -38.23 60.20 -25.75
CA THR A 291 -38.41 58.76 -25.51
C THR A 291 -39.61 58.21 -26.26
N SER A 292 -39.75 56.89 -26.32
CA SER A 292 -41.03 56.26 -26.68
C SER A 292 -42.14 56.63 -25.68
N VAL A 293 -43.38 56.63 -26.16
CA VAL A 293 -44.59 56.80 -25.34
C VAL A 293 -44.89 55.50 -24.62
N ARG A 294 -45.17 55.56 -23.31
CA ARG A 294 -45.54 54.39 -22.51
C ARG A 294 -47.01 54.48 -22.15
N PRO A 295 -47.91 53.69 -22.76
CA PRO A 295 -49.33 53.85 -22.53
C PRO A 295 -49.76 53.34 -21.15
N HIS A 296 -50.76 54.00 -20.58
CA HIS A 296 -51.60 53.61 -19.45
C HIS A 296 -50.79 53.28 -18.19
N THR A 297 -49.86 54.16 -17.82
CA THR A 297 -49.00 53.96 -16.66
C THR A 297 -48.62 55.28 -15.98
N LEU A 298 -48.68 55.28 -14.65
CA LEU A 298 -48.12 56.35 -13.82
C LEU A 298 -46.68 56.05 -13.37
N ASN A 299 -46.17 54.86 -13.71
CA ASN A 299 -44.83 54.39 -13.37
C ASN A 299 -44.13 53.82 -14.62
N PRO A 300 -43.89 54.65 -15.65
CA PRO A 300 -43.31 54.20 -16.92
C PRO A 300 -41.85 53.75 -16.75
N LYS A 301 -41.46 52.75 -17.55
CA LYS A 301 -40.07 52.30 -17.71
C LYS A 301 -39.66 52.44 -19.18
N TRP A 302 -38.59 53.18 -19.45
CA TRP A 302 -38.09 53.43 -20.81
C TRP A 302 -36.81 52.64 -21.11
N ASN A 303 -35.80 52.73 -20.24
CA ASN A 303 -34.44 52.22 -20.47
C ASN A 303 -33.83 52.69 -21.80
N GLU A 304 -34.13 53.92 -22.21
CA GLU A 304 -33.69 54.49 -23.48
C GLU A 304 -32.47 55.40 -23.28
N LYS A 305 -31.46 55.25 -24.13
CA LYS A 305 -30.18 55.97 -24.05
C LYS A 305 -30.10 57.10 -25.08
N PHE A 306 -29.57 58.25 -24.66
CA PHE A 306 -29.39 59.44 -25.48
C PHE A 306 -28.00 60.04 -25.24
N ARG A 307 -27.42 60.63 -26.28
CA ARG A 307 -26.13 61.33 -26.25
C ARG A 307 -26.29 62.79 -26.65
N PHE A 308 -25.61 63.69 -25.95
CA PHE A 308 -25.60 65.13 -26.23
C PHE A 308 -24.17 65.67 -26.23
N ASP A 309 -23.82 66.40 -27.28
CA ASP A 309 -22.56 67.14 -27.33
C ASP A 309 -22.66 68.39 -26.48
N MET A 310 -21.63 68.61 -25.66
CA MET A 310 -21.57 69.74 -24.75
C MET A 310 -20.66 70.83 -25.30
N GLU A 311 -21.11 72.08 -25.22
CA GLU A 311 -20.29 73.25 -25.57
C GLU A 311 -19.57 73.80 -24.34
N ASP A 312 -20.27 73.89 -23.19
CA ASP A 312 -19.70 74.36 -21.92
C ASP A 312 -20.31 73.63 -20.72
N ILE A 313 -19.60 72.61 -20.20
CA ILE A 313 -20.05 71.81 -19.05
C ILE A 313 -20.30 72.63 -17.77
N THR A 314 -19.64 73.79 -17.63
CA THR A 314 -19.77 74.62 -16.43
C THR A 314 -21.05 75.45 -16.43
N ALA A 315 -21.55 75.78 -17.61
CA ALA A 315 -22.71 76.66 -17.81
C ALA A 315 -23.97 75.90 -18.24
N ASP A 316 -23.81 74.79 -18.96
CA ASP A 316 -24.90 74.03 -19.56
C ASP A 316 -25.69 73.21 -18.54
N LYS A 317 -26.99 73.04 -18.80
CA LYS A 317 -27.91 72.25 -17.96
C LYS A 317 -28.70 71.27 -18.81
N LEU A 318 -28.89 70.05 -18.32
CA LEU A 318 -29.88 69.13 -18.92
C LEU A 318 -31.28 69.57 -18.50
N HIS A 319 -32.12 69.86 -19.48
CA HIS A 319 -33.55 70.09 -19.28
C HIS A 319 -34.34 68.91 -19.81
N LEU A 320 -35.21 68.33 -18.98
CA LEU A 320 -36.11 67.24 -19.34
C LEU A 320 -37.53 67.60 -18.94
N ASP A 321 -38.47 67.51 -19.87
CA ASP A 321 -39.90 67.60 -19.64
C ASP A 321 -40.56 66.22 -19.82
N ILE A 322 -41.55 65.91 -18.98
CA ILE A 322 -42.43 64.75 -19.11
C ILE A 322 -43.82 65.25 -19.49
N TRP A 323 -44.43 64.57 -20.45
CA TRP A 323 -45.71 64.91 -21.06
C TRP A 323 -46.60 63.68 -21.13
N ASP A 324 -47.92 63.90 -21.01
CA ASP A 324 -48.95 62.92 -21.26
C ASP A 324 -49.41 62.98 -22.72
N HIS A 325 -49.55 61.84 -23.38
CA HIS A 325 -49.81 61.78 -24.82
C HIS A 325 -51.26 61.38 -25.14
N ASP A 326 -52.05 62.33 -25.66
CA ASP A 326 -53.52 62.17 -25.72
C ASP A 326 -54.09 61.69 -27.08
N ASP A 327 -53.29 61.34 -28.10
CA ASP A 327 -53.79 61.08 -29.48
C ASP A 327 -52.93 60.06 -30.27
N GLU A 328 -53.46 59.47 -31.36
CA GLU A 328 -52.88 58.31 -32.07
C GLU A 328 -51.71 58.60 -33.04
N THR A 329 -51.15 59.82 -33.09
CA THR A 329 -50.08 60.20 -34.04
C THR A 329 -48.68 60.19 -33.42
N SER A 330 -47.68 59.60 -34.11
CA SER A 330 -46.30 59.42 -33.62
C SER A 330 -45.57 60.74 -33.32
N VAL A 331 -45.16 60.93 -32.06
CA VAL A 331 -44.33 62.04 -31.55
C VAL A 331 -43.07 62.26 -32.39
N PHE A 332 -42.50 61.19 -32.95
CA PHE A 332 -41.22 61.21 -33.68
C PHE A 332 -41.31 61.97 -35.02
N GLU A 333 -42.48 61.93 -35.67
CA GLU A 333 -42.68 62.57 -36.98
C GLU A 333 -42.78 64.09 -36.83
N ALA A 334 -43.35 64.58 -35.73
CA ALA A 334 -43.47 66.01 -35.41
C ALA A 334 -42.12 66.67 -35.05
N VAL A 335 -41.25 65.98 -34.31
CA VAL A 335 -39.92 66.49 -33.91
C VAL A 335 -39.00 66.68 -35.14
N SER A 336 -39.20 65.88 -36.19
CA SER A 336 -38.36 65.89 -37.41
C SER A 336 -38.61 67.06 -38.38
N GLN A 337 -39.76 67.75 -38.32
CA GLN A 337 -40.15 68.79 -39.30
C GLN A 337 -39.85 70.25 -38.89
N LEU A 338 -39.11 70.50 -37.82
CA LEU A 338 -39.03 71.83 -37.19
C LEU A 338 -37.71 72.58 -37.46
N ASN A 339 -37.64 73.32 -38.57
CA ASN A 339 -36.54 74.25 -38.91
C ASN A 339 -36.99 75.73 -39.03
N LYS A 340 -38.10 76.16 -38.40
CA LYS A 340 -38.72 77.47 -38.67
C LYS A 340 -39.10 78.36 -37.46
N VAL A 341 -38.43 78.26 -36.30
CA VAL A 341 -38.65 79.21 -35.19
C VAL A 341 -37.34 79.88 -34.78
N ARG A 342 -37.36 81.22 -34.69
CA ARG A 342 -36.24 82.07 -34.24
C ARG A 342 -36.58 82.64 -32.86
N SER A 343 -35.61 82.56 -31.93
CA SER A 343 -35.58 83.11 -30.56
C SER A 343 -36.10 82.20 -29.44
N VAL A 344 -35.19 81.69 -28.60
CA VAL A 344 -35.52 80.94 -27.37
C VAL A 344 -35.03 81.69 -26.13
N LYS A 345 -35.96 82.23 -25.34
CA LYS A 345 -35.76 82.43 -23.89
C LYS A 345 -36.36 81.21 -23.18
N GLY A 346 -35.52 80.21 -22.90
CA GLY A 346 -35.82 79.00 -22.11
C GLY A 346 -36.35 77.80 -22.89
N LEU A 347 -35.66 76.64 -22.80
CA LEU A 347 -36.05 75.38 -23.45
C LEU A 347 -37.41 74.85 -23.01
N GLY A 348 -37.79 75.05 -21.74
CA GLY A 348 -39.14 74.66 -21.29
C GLY A 348 -40.29 75.42 -21.98
N ARG A 349 -40.05 76.60 -22.58
CA ARG A 349 -41.04 77.24 -23.47
C ARG A 349 -41.00 76.64 -24.87
N PHE A 350 -39.81 76.30 -25.34
CA PHE A 350 -39.62 75.66 -26.65
C PHE A 350 -40.25 74.26 -26.70
N PHE A 351 -40.03 73.42 -25.68
CA PHE A 351 -40.68 72.12 -25.54
C PHE A 351 -42.20 72.24 -25.45
N LYS A 352 -42.71 73.28 -24.78
CA LYS A 352 -44.15 73.59 -24.80
C LYS A 352 -44.65 73.87 -26.22
N GLU A 353 -43.96 74.74 -26.94
CA GLU A 353 -44.31 75.08 -28.31
C GLU A 353 -44.20 73.86 -29.24
N ILE A 354 -43.25 72.95 -29.01
CA ILE A 354 -43.14 71.67 -29.76
C ILE A 354 -44.34 70.77 -29.46
N ALA A 355 -44.61 70.47 -28.19
CA ALA A 355 -45.75 69.65 -27.78
C ALA A 355 -47.08 70.24 -28.30
N GLN A 356 -47.21 71.57 -28.32
CA GLN A 356 -48.41 72.28 -28.80
C GLN A 356 -48.48 72.45 -30.34
N SER A 357 -47.35 72.53 -31.05
CA SER A 357 -47.30 72.72 -32.51
C SER A 357 -47.29 71.42 -33.29
N ALA A 358 -47.01 70.29 -32.64
CA ALA A 358 -47.11 68.97 -33.21
C ALA A 358 -48.54 68.62 -33.69
N ARG A 359 -49.58 69.37 -33.26
CA ARG A 359 -50.99 69.07 -33.57
C ARG A 359 -51.88 70.30 -33.79
N ALA A 360 -52.99 70.08 -34.50
CA ALA A 360 -53.97 71.08 -34.91
C ALA A 360 -55.26 71.05 -34.05
N GLY A 361 -55.18 70.94 -32.71
CA GLY A 361 -56.39 71.12 -31.90
C GLY A 361 -56.38 70.75 -30.40
N ASN A 362 -55.59 69.76 -29.94
CA ASN A 362 -55.53 69.35 -28.52
C ASN A 362 -54.08 69.38 -28.01
N ASN A 363 -53.91 69.73 -26.72
CA ASN A 363 -52.60 69.93 -26.08
C ASN A 363 -52.26 68.76 -25.16
N ASP A 364 -51.16 68.06 -25.43
CA ASP A 364 -50.55 67.09 -24.50
C ASP A 364 -50.33 67.73 -23.11
N ASP A 365 -50.69 67.01 -22.04
CA ASP A 365 -50.67 67.55 -20.69
C ASP A 365 -49.27 67.48 -20.04
N PHE A 366 -48.86 68.56 -19.38
CA PHE A 366 -47.55 68.62 -18.74
C PHE A 366 -47.54 67.86 -17.41
N LEU A 367 -46.70 66.83 -17.31
CA LEU A 367 -46.58 65.96 -16.13
C LEU A 367 -45.45 66.37 -15.18
N GLY A 368 -44.43 67.09 -15.64
CA GLY A 368 -43.32 67.53 -14.78
C GLY A 368 -42.03 67.81 -15.53
N CYS A 369 -41.09 68.51 -14.90
CA CYS A 369 -39.76 68.71 -15.48
C CYS A 369 -38.63 68.62 -14.47
N VAL A 370 -37.41 68.43 -14.98
CA VAL A 370 -36.17 68.43 -14.21
C VAL A 370 -35.13 69.31 -14.93
N ASN A 371 -34.37 70.08 -14.16
CA ASN A 371 -33.24 70.87 -14.62
C ASN A 371 -31.99 70.45 -13.83
N LEU A 372 -31.03 69.82 -14.48
CA LEU A 372 -29.84 69.27 -13.83
C LEU A 372 -28.59 70.03 -14.27
N ALA A 373 -27.82 70.53 -13.31
CA ALA A 373 -26.53 71.14 -13.57
C ALA A 373 -25.51 70.05 -13.94
N LEU A 374 -24.75 70.26 -15.01
CA LEU A 374 -23.85 69.24 -15.55
C LEU A 374 -22.47 69.24 -14.88
N ASN A 375 -22.06 70.38 -14.32
CA ASN A 375 -20.80 70.53 -13.59
C ASN A 375 -20.70 69.66 -12.32
N ASP A 376 -21.84 69.22 -11.78
CA ASP A 376 -21.90 68.40 -10.56
C ASP A 376 -21.89 66.90 -10.86
N ILE A 377 -21.87 66.50 -12.14
CA ILE A 377 -21.85 65.07 -12.50
C ILE A 377 -20.50 64.48 -12.09
N PRO A 378 -20.46 63.50 -11.19
CA PRO A 378 -19.22 62.88 -10.76
C PRO A 378 -18.58 62.09 -11.92
N SER A 379 -17.26 61.96 -11.90
CA SER A 379 -16.53 61.18 -12.91
C SER A 379 -16.92 59.70 -12.96
N THR A 380 -17.57 59.16 -11.92
CA THR A 380 -18.11 57.79 -11.88
C THR A 380 -19.50 57.67 -12.52
N GLY A 381 -20.09 58.78 -12.95
CA GLY A 381 -21.48 58.85 -13.35
C GLY A 381 -22.45 58.84 -12.15
N SER A 382 -23.72 59.05 -12.44
CA SER A 382 -24.82 59.12 -11.49
C SER A 382 -25.96 58.21 -11.92
N ASP A 383 -26.60 57.53 -10.98
CA ASP A 383 -27.86 56.80 -11.16
C ASP A 383 -28.77 57.19 -9.99
N THR A 384 -29.60 58.21 -10.22
CA THR A 384 -30.32 58.88 -9.14
C THR A 384 -31.76 59.19 -9.51
N TRP A 385 -32.63 59.16 -8.49
CA TRP A 385 -33.99 59.67 -8.58
C TRP A 385 -34.00 61.19 -8.44
N HIS A 386 -34.70 61.85 -9.36
CA HIS A 386 -34.89 63.29 -9.39
C HIS A 386 -36.38 63.61 -9.26
N LYS A 387 -36.73 64.43 -8.27
CA LYS A 387 -38.10 64.86 -8.04
C LYS A 387 -38.57 65.82 -9.14
N LEU A 388 -39.76 65.59 -9.68
CA LEU A 388 -40.35 66.44 -10.73
C LEU A 388 -40.75 67.81 -10.19
N GLN A 389 -40.59 68.84 -11.02
CA GLN A 389 -40.86 70.23 -10.68
C GLN A 389 -41.88 70.85 -11.64
N GLY A 390 -42.69 71.77 -11.11
CA GLY A 390 -43.58 72.62 -11.89
C GLY A 390 -42.86 73.73 -12.63
N ARG A 391 -43.35 74.09 -13.83
CA ARG A 391 -42.89 75.28 -14.58
C ARG A 391 -43.31 76.59 -13.92
N SER A 392 -44.34 76.53 -13.07
CA SER A 392 -44.84 77.65 -12.29
C SER A 392 -45.39 77.13 -10.97
N ILE A 393 -45.50 78.01 -9.97
CA ILE A 393 -46.08 77.69 -8.65
C ILE A 393 -47.55 77.21 -8.76
N ARG A 394 -48.22 77.45 -9.89
CA ARG A 394 -49.61 77.03 -10.15
C ARG A 394 -49.74 75.62 -10.72
N SER A 395 -48.63 74.96 -11.07
CA SER A 395 -48.65 73.60 -11.61
C SER A 395 -48.69 72.60 -10.45
N ASN A 396 -49.76 71.81 -10.34
CA ASN A 396 -49.81 70.67 -9.43
C ASN A 396 -49.00 69.53 -10.05
N ILE A 397 -47.88 69.14 -9.45
CA ILE A 397 -46.96 68.13 -10.00
C ILE A 397 -46.54 67.17 -8.90
N GLN A 398 -46.58 65.88 -9.22
CA GLN A 398 -46.15 64.80 -8.35
C GLN A 398 -45.29 63.80 -9.14
N GLY A 399 -44.50 63.01 -8.41
CA GLY A 399 -43.65 61.98 -8.97
C GLY A 399 -42.17 62.33 -9.05
N GLN A 400 -41.40 61.36 -9.51
CA GLN A 400 -39.94 61.41 -9.64
C GLN A 400 -39.51 60.61 -10.87
N ILE A 401 -38.34 60.92 -11.41
CA ILE A 401 -37.73 60.24 -12.55
C ILE A 401 -36.31 59.79 -12.21
N ARG A 402 -35.98 58.55 -12.53
CA ARG A 402 -34.64 57.97 -12.38
C ARG A 402 -33.86 58.14 -13.67
N LEU A 403 -32.72 58.83 -13.58
CA LEU A 403 -31.82 59.05 -14.71
C LEU A 403 -30.45 58.46 -14.39
N LYS A 404 -29.87 57.74 -15.34
CA LYS A 404 -28.46 57.36 -15.30
C LYS A 404 -27.67 58.27 -16.23
N MET A 405 -26.74 59.05 -15.71
CA MET A 405 -25.96 60.04 -16.47
C MET A 405 -24.46 59.87 -16.26
N TRP A 406 -23.68 59.91 -17.34
CA TRP A 406 -22.21 59.92 -17.27
C TRP A 406 -21.62 60.75 -18.42
N LEU A 407 -20.37 61.15 -18.24
CA LEU A 407 -19.62 61.93 -19.23
C LEU A 407 -18.67 61.02 -19.97
N SER A 408 -18.54 61.21 -21.27
CA SER A 408 -17.49 60.64 -22.10
C SER A 408 -16.93 61.69 -23.06
N THR A 409 -15.97 61.32 -23.90
CA THR A 409 -15.44 62.22 -24.94
C THR A 409 -15.55 61.62 -26.33
N ARG A 410 -15.50 62.48 -27.34
CA ARG A 410 -15.33 62.08 -28.74
C ARG A 410 -14.47 63.06 -29.50
N GLU A 411 -13.86 62.58 -30.58
CA GLU A 411 -13.11 63.39 -31.54
C GLU A 411 -13.97 63.77 -32.76
N ASP A 412 -13.67 64.91 -33.39
CA ASP A 412 -14.29 65.36 -34.66
C ASP A 412 -13.90 64.51 -35.89
N SER A 413 -13.29 63.34 -35.67
CA SER A 413 -12.50 62.58 -36.65
C SER A 413 -13.32 61.63 -37.53
N GLY A 414 -14.64 61.80 -37.71
CA GLY A 414 -15.42 61.10 -38.75
C GLY A 414 -15.36 59.56 -38.73
N ALA A 415 -14.88 58.96 -37.63
CA ALA A 415 -14.97 57.53 -37.35
C ALA A 415 -16.41 57.15 -36.99
N SER A 416 -16.75 55.86 -37.12
CA SER A 416 -18.04 55.33 -36.66
C SER A 416 -18.24 55.67 -35.18
N GLU A 417 -19.37 56.29 -34.80
CA GLU A 417 -19.66 56.74 -33.42
C GLU A 417 -19.80 55.58 -32.39
N GLU A 418 -19.56 54.32 -32.81
CA GLU A 418 -19.75 53.09 -32.04
C GLU A 418 -18.48 52.22 -31.90
N ASP A 419 -17.35 52.58 -32.50
CA ASP A 419 -16.10 51.77 -32.42
C ASP A 419 -15.06 52.42 -31.49
N ASN A 420 -14.90 51.86 -30.28
CA ASN A 420 -13.94 52.30 -29.26
C ASN A 420 -12.78 51.30 -29.04
N TRP A 421 -12.53 50.40 -30.01
CA TRP A 421 -11.56 49.33 -29.85
C TRP A 421 -10.10 49.83 -29.67
N THR A 422 -9.78 51.00 -30.23
CA THR A 422 -8.44 51.59 -30.08
C THR A 422 -8.17 51.98 -28.63
N GLU A 423 -9.16 52.60 -27.98
CA GLU A 423 -9.14 53.00 -26.59
C GLU A 423 -9.10 51.78 -25.67
N VAL A 424 -9.80 50.69 -26.02
CA VAL A 424 -9.72 49.40 -25.30
C VAL A 424 -8.28 48.85 -25.31
N ILE A 425 -7.63 48.82 -26.48
CA ILE A 425 -6.23 48.38 -26.62
C ILE A 425 -5.29 49.28 -25.81
N GLN A 426 -5.43 50.60 -25.93
CA GLN A 426 -4.60 51.56 -25.19
C GLN A 426 -4.77 51.37 -23.67
N HIS A 427 -6.01 51.20 -23.21
CA HIS A 427 -6.30 50.98 -21.79
C HIS A 427 -5.67 49.69 -21.26
N GLU A 428 -5.70 48.60 -22.05
CA GLU A 428 -5.02 47.33 -21.74
C GLU A 428 -3.49 47.52 -21.61
N GLN A 429 -2.89 48.29 -22.53
CA GLN A 429 -1.47 48.62 -22.51
C GLN A 429 -1.07 49.49 -21.31
N LEU A 430 -1.91 50.47 -20.93
CA LEU A 430 -1.70 51.29 -19.74
C LEU A 430 -1.72 50.47 -18.47
N LEU A 431 -2.70 49.58 -18.32
CA LEU A 431 -2.77 48.64 -17.21
C LEU A 431 -1.50 47.80 -17.11
N LYS A 432 -0.94 47.37 -18.24
CA LYS A 432 0.32 46.63 -18.28
C LYS A 432 1.51 47.48 -17.82
N ILE A 433 1.67 48.69 -18.35
CA ILE A 433 2.79 49.58 -18.01
C ILE A 433 2.77 49.95 -16.52
N PHE A 434 1.60 50.32 -16.00
CA PHE A 434 1.44 50.69 -14.59
C PHE A 434 1.69 49.50 -13.67
N ALA A 435 1.26 48.30 -14.04
CA ALA A 435 1.58 47.11 -13.27
C ALA A 435 3.08 46.77 -13.32
N ASP A 436 3.78 46.91 -14.45
CA ASP A 436 5.24 46.70 -14.51
C ASP A 436 5.99 47.68 -13.61
N TYR A 437 5.56 48.94 -13.55
CA TYR A 437 6.08 49.93 -12.60
C TYR A 437 5.79 49.54 -11.14
N CYS A 438 4.55 49.17 -10.80
CA CYS A 438 4.17 48.71 -9.46
C CYS A 438 4.96 47.47 -9.02
N ILE A 439 5.25 46.54 -9.94
CA ILE A 439 6.06 45.34 -9.68
C ILE A 439 7.52 45.72 -9.40
N LYS A 440 8.12 46.62 -10.20
CA LYS A 440 9.48 47.11 -9.96
C LYS A 440 9.60 47.76 -8.59
N LYS A 441 8.62 48.61 -8.25
CA LYS A 441 8.52 49.28 -6.94
C LYS A 441 8.35 48.27 -5.79
N SER A 442 7.48 47.27 -5.93
CA SER A 442 7.26 46.22 -4.92
C SER A 442 8.50 45.35 -4.69
N ARG A 443 9.19 44.97 -5.77
CA ARG A 443 10.44 44.17 -5.72
C ARG A 443 11.59 44.94 -5.06
N ALA A 444 11.67 46.25 -5.26
CA ALA A 444 12.65 47.10 -4.58
C ALA A 444 12.49 47.08 -3.05
N VAL A 445 11.28 46.82 -2.55
CA VAL A 445 10.96 46.70 -1.11
C VAL A 445 10.94 45.24 -0.63
N GLY A 446 11.27 44.27 -1.50
CA GLY A 446 11.34 42.85 -1.16
C GLY A 446 9.98 42.14 -1.02
N LYS A 447 8.91 42.71 -1.59
CA LYS A 447 7.56 42.10 -1.59
C LYS A 447 7.15 41.66 -3.00
N ASP A 448 6.39 40.57 -3.08
CA ASP A 448 5.70 40.18 -4.31
C ASP A 448 4.49 41.09 -4.54
N TRP A 449 4.27 41.51 -5.79
CA TRP A 449 3.13 42.34 -6.16
C TRP A 449 1.82 41.56 -6.01
N ASN A 450 0.85 42.15 -5.33
CA ASN A 450 -0.44 41.56 -4.97
C ASN A 450 -1.57 41.92 -5.96
N GLY A 451 -1.26 42.49 -7.12
CA GLY A 451 -2.26 42.88 -8.12
C GLY A 451 -2.92 44.24 -7.87
N GLU A 452 -2.49 45.00 -6.85
CA GLU A 452 -3.03 46.33 -6.55
C GLU A 452 -2.23 47.43 -7.26
N TYR A 453 -2.93 48.45 -7.75
CA TYR A 453 -2.36 49.61 -8.42
C TYR A 453 -2.31 50.81 -7.47
N ASP A 454 -1.35 51.71 -7.66
CA ASP A 454 -1.26 52.98 -6.93
C ASP A 454 -2.50 53.87 -7.23
N GLU A 455 -2.94 54.70 -6.27
CA GLU A 455 -4.14 55.56 -6.42
C GLU A 455 -4.04 56.53 -7.61
N ALA A 456 -2.84 57.06 -7.88
CA ALA A 456 -2.56 57.88 -9.05
C ALA A 456 -2.77 57.11 -10.37
N ALA A 457 -2.38 55.83 -10.41
CA ALA A 457 -2.59 54.95 -11.55
C ALA A 457 -4.08 54.70 -11.79
N LEU A 458 -4.81 54.37 -10.72
CA LEU A 458 -6.26 54.16 -10.76
C LEU A 458 -7.00 55.40 -11.25
N THR A 459 -6.52 56.60 -10.91
CA THR A 459 -7.09 57.87 -11.36
C THR A 459 -6.86 58.11 -12.85
N ILE A 460 -5.66 57.87 -13.37
CA ILE A 460 -5.38 57.99 -14.80
C ILE A 460 -6.19 56.96 -15.59
N LEU A 461 -6.21 55.70 -15.13
CA LEU A 461 -6.99 54.64 -15.76
C LEU A 461 -8.49 54.96 -15.76
N HIS A 462 -9.04 55.44 -14.64
CA HIS A 462 -10.43 55.88 -14.55
C HIS A 462 -10.74 56.98 -15.57
N GLN A 463 -9.89 58.01 -15.63
CA GLN A 463 -10.07 59.13 -16.56
C GLN A 463 -9.97 58.70 -18.03
N HIS A 464 -9.04 57.81 -18.36
CA HIS A 464 -8.92 57.25 -19.70
C HIS A 464 -10.16 56.41 -20.08
N ALA A 465 -10.65 55.57 -19.15
CA ALA A 465 -11.80 54.72 -19.41
C ALA A 465 -13.07 55.53 -19.68
N ILE A 466 -13.33 56.59 -18.89
CA ILE A 466 -14.51 57.43 -19.10
C ILE A 466 -14.40 58.28 -20.36
N GLN A 467 -13.20 58.80 -20.68
CA GLN A 467 -12.97 59.59 -21.89
C GLN A 467 -13.21 58.72 -23.14
N GLY A 468 -12.73 57.48 -23.15
CA GLY A 468 -12.96 56.51 -24.24
C GLY A 468 -14.33 55.78 -24.23
N ASP A 469 -15.24 56.12 -23.31
CA ASP A 469 -16.54 55.45 -23.13
C ASP A 469 -16.43 53.91 -22.98
N LEU A 470 -15.40 53.43 -22.26
CA LEU A 470 -15.17 52.00 -22.02
C LEU A 470 -16.22 51.42 -21.07
N THR A 471 -16.88 50.34 -21.50
CA THR A 471 -17.84 49.59 -20.67
C THR A 471 -17.14 48.86 -19.51
N GLU A 472 -17.90 48.51 -18.46
CA GLU A 472 -17.36 47.77 -17.31
C GLU A 472 -16.81 46.38 -17.70
N ILE A 473 -17.43 45.71 -18.68
CA ILE A 473 -16.99 44.41 -19.19
C ILE A 473 -15.68 44.55 -20.01
N GLN A 474 -15.53 45.59 -20.83
CA GLN A 474 -14.28 45.92 -21.52
C GLN A 474 -13.15 46.21 -20.53
N GLN A 475 -13.41 47.02 -19.50
CA GLN A 475 -12.43 47.29 -18.45
C GLN A 475 -12.01 46.01 -17.72
N SER A 476 -12.96 45.11 -17.43
CA SER A 476 -12.67 43.81 -16.80
C SER A 476 -11.85 42.90 -17.73
N MET A 477 -12.16 42.88 -19.03
CA MET A 477 -11.36 42.19 -20.05
C MET A 477 -9.92 42.73 -20.10
N CYS A 478 -9.74 44.05 -20.12
CA CYS A 478 -8.42 44.68 -20.13
C CYS A 478 -7.63 44.37 -18.86
N GLN A 479 -8.27 44.43 -17.68
CA GLN A 479 -7.66 44.07 -16.40
C GLN A 479 -7.19 42.61 -16.38
N TRP A 480 -8.02 41.69 -16.86
CA TRP A 480 -7.67 40.28 -16.93
C TRP A 480 -6.53 40.03 -17.93
N THR A 481 -6.64 40.57 -19.15
CA THR A 481 -5.69 40.38 -20.25
C THR A 481 -4.31 40.97 -19.93
N SER A 482 -4.26 42.18 -19.38
CA SER A 482 -2.99 42.81 -18.97
C SER A 482 -2.33 42.05 -17.82
N SER A 483 -3.08 41.72 -16.76
CA SER A 483 -2.60 40.94 -15.62
C SER A 483 -2.02 39.61 -16.07
N PHE A 484 -2.72 38.95 -16.97
CA PHE A 484 -2.30 37.71 -17.58
C PHE A 484 -0.97 37.81 -18.33
N LYS A 485 -0.82 38.83 -19.21
CA LYS A 485 0.40 39.05 -20.00
C LYS A 485 1.60 39.23 -19.07
N ILE A 486 1.39 39.95 -17.97
CA ILE A 486 2.39 40.15 -16.91
C ILE A 486 2.70 38.87 -16.14
N HIS A 487 1.68 38.06 -15.81
CA HIS A 487 1.88 36.78 -15.14
C HIS A 487 2.78 35.84 -15.95
N ILE A 488 2.60 35.81 -17.27
CA ILE A 488 3.44 35.04 -18.19
C ILE A 488 4.86 35.62 -18.24
N GLU A 489 5.02 36.91 -18.58
CA GLU A 489 6.34 37.54 -18.77
C GLU A 489 7.19 37.54 -17.49
N LYS A 490 6.57 37.71 -16.33
CA LYS A 490 7.27 37.85 -15.04
C LYS A 490 7.23 36.58 -14.18
N ASN A 491 6.58 35.51 -14.65
CA ASN A 491 6.35 34.26 -13.93
C ASN A 491 5.79 34.45 -12.50
N LEU A 492 4.74 35.27 -12.38
CA LEU A 492 4.08 35.57 -11.11
C LEU A 492 3.00 34.53 -10.79
N ASP A 493 2.65 34.41 -9.50
CA ASP A 493 1.62 33.48 -9.03
C ASP A 493 0.21 33.87 -9.50
N CYS A 494 -0.55 32.95 -10.10
CA CYS A 494 -1.86 33.21 -10.71
C CYS A 494 -3.02 33.41 -9.69
N ARG A 495 -2.73 33.65 -8.41
CA ARG A 495 -3.73 33.76 -7.35
C ARG A 495 -4.83 34.77 -7.67
N ASN A 496 -4.46 35.93 -8.19
CA ASN A 496 -5.40 37.02 -8.49
C ASN A 496 -6.11 36.83 -9.82
N LEU A 497 -5.53 36.06 -10.75
CA LEU A 497 -6.14 35.80 -12.05
C LEU A 497 -7.47 35.06 -11.92
N VAL A 498 -7.60 34.14 -10.95
CA VAL A 498 -8.88 33.45 -10.73
C VAL A 498 -9.98 34.43 -10.33
N THR A 499 -9.69 35.38 -9.44
CA THR A 499 -10.65 36.41 -9.01
C THR A 499 -11.01 37.36 -10.15
N LEU A 500 -10.04 37.74 -10.97
CA LEU A 500 -10.28 38.55 -12.17
C LEU A 500 -11.09 37.77 -13.22
N CYS A 501 -10.82 36.48 -13.42
CA CYS A 501 -11.63 35.60 -14.27
C CYS A 501 -13.08 35.54 -13.78
N GLN A 502 -13.30 35.41 -12.47
CA GLN A 502 -14.65 35.33 -11.88
C GLN A 502 -15.44 36.61 -12.12
N LYS A 503 -14.85 37.76 -11.80
CA LYS A 503 -15.45 39.07 -12.08
C LYS A 503 -15.76 39.23 -13.57
N PHE A 504 -14.85 38.78 -14.43
CA PHE A 504 -15.03 38.84 -15.87
C PHE A 504 -16.18 37.95 -16.37
N ASP A 505 -16.29 36.72 -15.86
CA ASP A 505 -17.37 35.78 -16.21
C ASP A 505 -18.73 36.25 -15.67
N GLU A 506 -18.77 36.90 -14.51
CA GLU A 506 -20.00 37.45 -13.90
C GLU A 506 -20.60 38.63 -14.68
N LEU A 507 -19.76 39.45 -15.31
CA LEU A 507 -20.16 40.64 -16.06
C LEU A 507 -20.56 40.34 -17.52
N TRP A 508 -20.35 39.11 -18.00
CA TRP A 508 -20.50 38.76 -19.41
C TRP A 508 -21.94 38.36 -19.78
N GLU A 509 -22.47 38.96 -20.86
CA GLU A 509 -23.74 38.62 -21.53
C GLU A 509 -23.49 38.29 -23.02
N GLU A 510 -24.36 37.51 -23.69
CA GLU A 510 -24.12 36.94 -25.04
C GLU A 510 -23.82 37.97 -26.16
N GLU A 511 -24.24 39.23 -26.02
CA GLU A 511 -24.03 40.32 -27.01
C GLU A 511 -23.03 41.40 -26.51
N SER A 512 -22.20 41.08 -25.51
CA SER A 512 -21.36 42.10 -24.83
C SER A 512 -20.13 42.54 -25.62
N PHE A 513 -19.71 41.81 -26.66
CA PHE A 513 -18.44 42.02 -27.34
C PHE A 513 -18.56 42.05 -28.87
N SER A 514 -17.71 42.87 -29.49
CA SER A 514 -17.46 42.90 -30.92
C SER A 514 -16.67 41.67 -31.38
N TRP A 515 -16.61 41.48 -32.70
CA TRP A 515 -15.85 40.38 -33.28
C TRP A 515 -14.34 40.51 -33.01
N GLU A 516 -13.80 41.73 -33.07
CA GLU A 516 -12.41 42.05 -32.77
C GLU A 516 -12.04 41.71 -31.32
N GLU A 517 -12.95 41.98 -30.38
CA GLU A 517 -12.79 41.66 -28.95
C GLU A 517 -12.80 40.15 -28.71
N GLU A 518 -13.72 39.41 -29.33
CA GLU A 518 -13.78 37.95 -29.24
C GLU A 518 -12.51 37.27 -29.80
N GLU A 519 -11.99 37.75 -30.94
CA GLU A 519 -10.77 37.19 -31.54
C GLU A 519 -9.52 37.51 -30.71
N ALA A 520 -9.43 38.71 -30.13
CA ALA A 520 -8.35 39.05 -29.21
C ALA A 520 -8.37 38.15 -27.96
N LEU A 521 -9.54 37.94 -27.35
CA LEU A 521 -9.68 37.04 -26.20
C LEU A 521 -9.29 35.60 -26.52
N LYS A 522 -9.71 35.09 -27.68
CA LYS A 522 -9.34 33.74 -28.16
C LYS A 522 -7.82 33.56 -28.24
N GLU A 523 -7.11 34.53 -28.82
CA GLU A 523 -5.65 34.46 -28.95
C GLU A 523 -4.98 34.42 -27.57
N ILE A 524 -5.42 35.27 -26.64
CA ILE A 524 -4.90 35.28 -25.26
C ILE A 524 -5.22 33.97 -24.52
N PHE A 525 -6.42 33.41 -24.66
CA PHE A 525 -6.75 32.10 -24.07
C PHE A 525 -5.83 30.99 -24.59
N ASN A 526 -5.55 30.97 -25.89
CA ASN A 526 -4.66 29.97 -26.48
C ASN A 526 -3.24 30.09 -25.94
N VAL A 527 -2.67 31.31 -25.94
CA VAL A 527 -1.34 31.57 -25.38
C VAL A 527 -1.26 31.15 -23.92
N PHE A 528 -2.33 31.32 -23.14
CA PHE A 528 -2.36 30.88 -21.73
C PHE A 528 -2.15 29.40 -21.60
N ILE A 529 -2.99 28.66 -22.31
CA ILE A 529 -3.17 27.26 -22.09
C ILE A 529 -1.93 26.57 -22.62
N GLU A 530 -1.43 26.97 -23.79
CA GLU A 530 -0.17 26.47 -24.33
C GLU A 530 1.02 26.71 -23.40
N PHE A 531 1.19 27.92 -22.88
CA PHE A 531 2.29 28.24 -21.95
C PHE A 531 2.21 27.40 -20.66
N HIS A 532 1.03 27.26 -20.06
CA HIS A 532 0.87 26.48 -18.84
C HIS A 532 0.97 24.97 -19.08
N LEU A 533 0.49 24.47 -20.22
CA LEU A 533 0.68 23.08 -20.62
C LEU A 533 2.17 22.76 -20.80
N GLU A 534 2.96 23.67 -21.36
CA GLU A 534 4.41 23.48 -21.49
C GLU A 534 5.11 23.39 -20.13
N GLN A 535 4.68 24.18 -19.14
CA GLN A 535 5.16 24.02 -17.77
C GLN A 535 4.72 22.70 -17.12
N ILE A 536 3.50 22.23 -17.41
CA ILE A 536 3.01 20.92 -16.93
C ILE A 536 3.81 19.78 -17.57
N LYS A 537 4.20 19.86 -18.84
CA LYS A 537 5.12 18.87 -19.45
C LYS A 537 6.44 18.78 -18.68
N ARG A 538 6.89 19.88 -18.08
CA ARG A 538 8.15 19.96 -17.31
C ARG A 538 7.93 20.13 -15.81
N ILE A 539 6.83 19.58 -15.31
CA ILE A 539 6.38 19.74 -13.92
C ILE A 539 7.46 19.39 -12.88
N ARG A 540 8.28 18.36 -13.13
CA ARG A 540 9.35 17.89 -12.24
C ARG A 540 10.47 18.92 -12.06
N GLU A 541 10.70 19.75 -13.07
CA GLU A 541 11.76 20.76 -13.13
C GLU A 541 11.25 22.13 -12.68
N VAL A 542 10.06 22.50 -13.15
CA VAL A 542 9.43 23.80 -12.86
C VAL A 542 8.86 23.82 -11.44
N PHE A 543 8.29 22.70 -10.97
CA PHE A 543 7.62 22.58 -9.68
C PHE A 543 8.15 21.41 -8.85
N PRO A 544 9.43 21.42 -8.45
CA PRO A 544 10.06 20.29 -7.76
C PRO A 544 9.33 19.90 -6.48
N ALA A 545 9.18 18.59 -6.26
CA ALA A 545 8.52 18.03 -5.09
C ALA A 545 9.23 18.45 -3.79
N GLY A 546 8.46 18.72 -2.74
CA GLY A 546 8.96 19.18 -1.44
C GLY A 546 9.08 20.70 -1.30
N ASN A 547 8.96 21.48 -2.38
CA ASN A 547 8.96 22.94 -2.29
C ASN A 547 7.54 23.49 -2.12
N ARG A 548 7.25 24.08 -0.96
CA ARG A 548 5.92 24.65 -0.62
C ARG A 548 5.48 25.79 -1.54
N ILE A 549 6.43 26.61 -2.03
CA ILE A 549 6.14 27.72 -2.94
C ILE A 549 5.80 27.17 -4.33
N ALA A 550 6.57 26.17 -4.79
CA ALA A 550 6.29 25.46 -6.05
C ALA A 550 4.89 24.84 -6.03
N TYR A 551 4.52 24.18 -4.92
CA TYR A 551 3.21 23.60 -4.72
C TYR A 551 2.09 24.63 -4.87
N GLN A 552 2.21 25.78 -4.17
CA GLN A 552 1.18 26.81 -4.20
C GLN A 552 1.02 27.42 -5.59
N ARG A 553 2.13 27.69 -6.30
CA ARG A 553 2.10 28.22 -7.67
C ARG A 553 1.45 27.23 -8.64
N LEU A 554 1.78 25.94 -8.55
CA LEU A 554 1.17 24.91 -9.38
C LEU A 554 -0.34 24.79 -9.10
N LEU A 555 -0.75 24.80 -7.82
CA LEU A 555 -2.16 24.76 -7.43
C LEU A 555 -2.96 25.91 -8.03
N ASN A 556 -2.45 27.14 -7.93
CA ASN A 556 -3.13 28.31 -8.48
C ASN A 556 -3.22 28.25 -10.01
N LYS A 557 -2.18 27.79 -10.69
CA LYS A 557 -2.19 27.56 -12.15
C LYS A 557 -3.22 26.51 -12.58
N ILE A 558 -3.30 25.38 -11.87
CA ILE A 558 -4.29 24.32 -12.13
C ILE A 558 -5.72 24.84 -11.87
N ARG A 559 -5.93 25.63 -10.82
CA ARG A 559 -7.23 26.28 -10.54
C ARG A 559 -7.65 27.24 -11.65
N CYS A 560 -6.73 28.06 -12.16
CA CYS A 560 -7.01 28.92 -13.31
C CYS A 560 -7.43 28.11 -14.54
N LEU A 561 -6.67 27.07 -14.91
CA LEU A 561 -7.01 26.20 -16.04
C LEU A 561 -8.38 25.52 -15.86
N SER A 562 -8.68 25.05 -14.65
CA SER A 562 -9.98 24.46 -14.29
C SER A 562 -11.12 25.46 -14.43
N TYR A 563 -10.92 26.70 -13.96
CA TYR A 563 -11.95 27.73 -14.03
C TYR A 563 -12.21 28.19 -15.46
N ILE A 564 -11.16 28.49 -16.24
CA ILE A 564 -11.28 28.86 -17.66
C ILE A 564 -12.04 27.81 -18.46
N SER A 565 -11.83 26.51 -18.17
CA SER A 565 -12.56 25.43 -18.85
C SER A 565 -14.08 25.46 -18.65
N LYS A 566 -14.56 26.16 -17.60
CA LYS A 566 -15.98 26.26 -17.23
C LYS A 566 -16.65 27.53 -17.74
N MET A 567 -15.86 28.59 -17.98
CA MET A 567 -16.37 29.89 -18.43
C MET A 567 -17.16 29.77 -19.73
N GLN A 568 -18.26 30.51 -19.83
CA GLN A 568 -19.11 30.50 -21.03
C GLN A 568 -18.42 31.21 -22.20
N ILE A 569 -17.77 32.33 -21.91
CA ILE A 569 -17.01 33.09 -22.90
C ILE A 569 -15.86 32.28 -23.53
N TYR A 570 -15.17 31.44 -22.75
CA TYR A 570 -14.15 30.55 -23.30
C TYR A 570 -14.74 29.56 -24.32
N ARG A 571 -15.93 29.00 -24.04
CA ARG A 571 -16.62 28.09 -24.97
C ARG A 571 -17.08 28.82 -26.23
N ARG A 572 -17.45 30.10 -26.11
CA ARG A 572 -17.82 30.97 -27.23
C ARG A 572 -16.62 31.30 -28.13
N CYS A 573 -15.52 31.75 -27.55
CA CYS A 573 -14.31 32.13 -28.28
C CYS A 573 -13.53 30.92 -28.84
N CYS A 574 -13.55 29.78 -28.14
CA CYS A 574 -12.76 28.59 -28.48
C CYS A 574 -13.62 27.31 -28.67
N PRO A 575 -14.64 27.29 -29.56
CA PRO A 575 -15.65 26.23 -29.61
C PRO A 575 -15.11 24.87 -30.09
N PHE A 576 -14.04 24.86 -30.90
CA PHE A 576 -13.45 23.64 -31.47
C PHE A 576 -12.20 23.14 -30.73
N ARG A 577 -11.82 23.80 -29.63
CA ARG A 577 -10.64 23.43 -28.85
C ARG A 577 -10.94 22.16 -28.05
N LYS A 578 -9.94 21.30 -27.89
CA LYS A 578 -10.09 20.10 -27.06
C LYS A 578 -10.41 20.51 -25.62
N GLU A 579 -11.07 19.61 -24.88
CA GLU A 579 -11.26 19.84 -23.45
C GLU A 579 -9.90 20.04 -22.77
N ILE A 580 -9.74 21.12 -22.00
CA ILE A 580 -8.49 21.43 -21.28
C ILE A 580 -8.01 20.23 -20.47
N LYS A 581 -8.95 19.48 -19.86
CA LYS A 581 -8.68 18.22 -19.16
C LYS A 581 -7.90 17.22 -20.02
N SER A 582 -8.32 17.03 -21.27
CA SER A 582 -7.67 16.10 -22.19
C SER A 582 -6.26 16.57 -22.59
N GLU A 583 -6.07 17.87 -22.79
CA GLU A 583 -4.75 18.46 -23.12
C GLU A 583 -3.78 18.35 -21.95
N VAL A 584 -4.23 18.61 -20.72
CA VAL A 584 -3.43 18.40 -19.50
C VAL A 584 -2.99 16.94 -19.39
N ALA A 585 -3.88 15.99 -19.65
CA ALA A 585 -3.54 14.57 -19.64
C ALA A 585 -2.50 14.20 -20.71
N VAL A 586 -2.56 14.81 -21.90
CA VAL A 586 -1.56 14.64 -22.97
C VAL A 586 -0.22 15.25 -22.55
N ALA A 587 -0.22 16.46 -21.97
CA ALA A 587 0.98 17.11 -21.47
C ALA A 587 1.70 16.29 -20.40
N ILE A 588 0.96 15.71 -19.43
CA ILE A 588 1.54 14.83 -18.40
C ILE A 588 2.17 13.58 -19.03
N LYS A 589 1.49 12.94 -19.99
CA LYS A 589 1.99 11.73 -20.67
C LYS A 589 3.25 12.02 -21.47
N GLN A 590 3.27 13.12 -22.23
CA GLN A 590 4.42 13.51 -23.03
C GLN A 590 5.59 13.93 -22.14
N GLY A 591 5.34 14.80 -21.15
CA GLY A 591 6.36 15.24 -20.21
C GLY A 591 7.00 14.09 -19.41
N THR A 592 6.22 13.06 -19.08
CA THR A 592 6.74 11.85 -18.44
C THR A 592 7.65 11.03 -19.37
N LEU A 593 7.30 10.92 -20.65
CA LEU A 593 8.15 10.28 -21.65
C LEU A 593 9.47 11.04 -21.84
N ASP A 594 9.39 12.35 -22.05
CA ASP A 594 10.56 13.21 -22.30
C ASP A 594 11.51 13.22 -21.08
N TRP A 595 10.95 13.17 -19.87
CA TRP A 595 11.73 13.02 -18.65
C TRP A 595 12.40 11.65 -18.58
N TYR A 596 11.67 10.55 -18.83
CA TYR A 596 12.23 9.20 -18.85
C TYR A 596 13.39 9.09 -19.84
N GLU A 597 13.25 9.60 -21.06
CA GLU A 597 14.29 9.54 -22.08
C GLU A 597 15.56 10.30 -21.67
N ARG A 598 15.42 11.44 -20.98
CA ARG A 598 16.56 12.22 -20.47
C ARG A 598 17.28 11.49 -19.35
N ILE A 599 16.56 10.96 -18.36
CA ILE A 599 17.16 10.20 -17.27
C ILE A 599 17.77 8.89 -17.77
N SER A 600 17.09 8.18 -18.66
CA SER A 600 17.61 6.98 -19.32
C SER A 600 18.91 7.27 -20.08
N LYS A 601 19.01 8.42 -20.78
CA LYS A 601 20.28 8.83 -21.43
C LYS A 601 21.37 9.20 -20.41
N TYR A 602 21.03 9.91 -19.34
CA TYR A 602 21.98 10.33 -18.31
C TYR A 602 22.58 9.14 -17.54
N GLU A 603 21.76 8.13 -17.26
CA GLU A 603 22.14 6.97 -16.46
C GLU A 603 22.87 5.87 -17.25
N ARG A 604 22.95 5.97 -18.60
CA ARG A 604 23.63 4.97 -19.44
C ARG A 604 25.11 4.85 -19.06
N GLY A 605 25.42 3.75 -18.37
CA GLY A 605 26.78 3.31 -18.06
C GLY A 605 27.25 2.12 -18.90
N VAL A 606 28.45 1.62 -18.60
CA VAL A 606 29.07 0.46 -19.29
C VAL A 606 28.38 -0.86 -18.93
N ASN A 607 27.92 -1.02 -17.68
CA ASN A 607 27.17 -2.20 -17.23
C ASN A 607 25.65 -1.97 -17.37
N ARG A 608 25.00 -2.78 -18.22
CA ARG A 608 23.57 -2.68 -18.53
C ARG A 608 22.67 -3.00 -17.32
N VAL A 609 23.05 -3.92 -16.44
CA VAL A 609 22.24 -4.29 -15.25
C VAL A 609 22.26 -3.17 -14.22
N GLN A 610 23.45 -2.63 -13.91
CA GLN A 610 23.59 -1.51 -12.99
C GLN A 610 22.85 -0.26 -13.48
N PHE A 611 22.85 -0.01 -14.80
CA PHE A 611 22.02 1.02 -15.41
C PHE A 611 20.54 0.80 -15.12
N LEU A 612 19.99 -0.39 -15.35
CA LEU A 612 18.58 -0.70 -15.11
C LEU A 612 18.20 -0.57 -13.63
N ILE A 613 19.08 -0.98 -12.72
CA ILE A 613 18.89 -0.82 -11.27
C ILE A 613 18.79 0.67 -10.93
N LYS A 614 19.75 1.48 -11.36
CA LYS A 614 19.80 2.91 -11.04
C LYS A 614 18.63 3.66 -11.66
N LEU A 615 18.29 3.35 -12.91
CA LEU A 615 17.11 3.88 -13.59
C LEU A 615 15.85 3.57 -12.79
N THR A 616 15.59 2.30 -12.47
CA THR A 616 14.37 1.89 -11.77
C THR A 616 14.26 2.54 -10.38
N LYS A 617 15.36 2.66 -9.63
CA LYS A 617 15.37 3.39 -8.34
C LYS A 617 14.94 4.85 -8.50
N THR A 618 15.44 5.53 -9.53
CA THR A 618 15.04 6.91 -9.85
C THR A 618 13.56 6.99 -10.21
N LEU A 619 13.02 6.00 -10.93
CA LEU A 619 11.59 5.93 -11.25
C LEU A 619 10.72 5.68 -10.02
N ASN A 620 11.13 4.80 -9.10
CA ASN A 620 10.40 4.54 -7.85
C ASN A 620 10.31 5.82 -7.00
N THR A 621 11.42 6.56 -6.93
CA THR A 621 11.47 7.85 -6.23
C THR A 621 10.53 8.88 -6.87
N ASP A 622 10.54 8.99 -8.20
CA ASP A 622 9.65 9.88 -8.95
C ASP A 622 8.17 9.51 -8.79
N LEU A 623 7.83 8.22 -8.86
CA LEU A 623 6.47 7.74 -8.67
C LEU A 623 5.95 8.02 -7.25
N TYR A 624 6.77 7.81 -6.24
CA TYR A 624 6.43 8.15 -4.86
C TYR A 624 6.16 9.65 -4.70
N GLN A 625 7.05 10.50 -5.24
CA GLN A 625 6.86 11.96 -5.24
C GLN A 625 5.59 12.35 -6.03
N GLY A 626 5.34 11.70 -7.17
CA GLY A 626 4.17 11.96 -8.00
C GLY A 626 2.85 11.58 -7.32
N LEU A 627 2.83 10.47 -6.60
CA LEU A 627 1.69 10.01 -5.81
C LEU A 627 1.40 10.96 -4.64
N THR A 628 2.43 11.36 -3.90
CA THR A 628 2.28 12.15 -2.66
C THR A 628 2.07 13.64 -2.91
N PHE A 629 2.74 14.23 -3.89
CA PHE A 629 2.78 15.68 -4.11
C PHE A 629 1.86 16.14 -5.25
N TYR A 630 1.90 15.49 -6.44
CA TYR A 630 1.12 15.95 -7.60
C TYR A 630 -0.27 15.33 -7.68
N ASN A 631 -0.46 14.06 -7.34
CA ASN A 631 -1.70 13.34 -7.67
C ASN A 631 -2.96 14.01 -7.13
N LYS A 632 -2.96 14.35 -5.84
CA LYS A 632 -4.09 15.02 -5.19
C LYS A 632 -4.41 16.39 -5.80
N LEU A 633 -3.40 17.15 -6.24
CA LEU A 633 -3.61 18.45 -6.88
C LEU A 633 -4.44 18.34 -8.17
N PHE A 634 -4.12 17.35 -9.01
CA PHE A 634 -4.83 17.14 -10.27
C PHE A 634 -6.20 16.48 -10.09
N GLU A 635 -6.33 15.55 -9.14
CA GLU A 635 -7.61 14.90 -8.83
C GLU A 635 -8.63 15.90 -8.27
N ASP A 636 -8.24 16.70 -7.26
CA ASP A 636 -9.17 17.62 -6.58
C ASP A 636 -9.64 18.77 -7.50
N ASN A 637 -8.81 19.24 -8.45
CA ASN A 637 -9.09 20.46 -9.21
C ASN A 637 -9.51 20.23 -10.68
N ILE A 638 -9.00 19.19 -11.36
CA ILE A 638 -9.28 18.89 -12.78
C ILE A 638 -9.81 17.44 -12.97
N ASN A 639 -9.91 16.66 -11.89
CA ASN A 639 -10.39 15.27 -11.92
C ASN A 639 -9.56 14.38 -12.86
N ILE A 640 -8.23 14.52 -12.82
CA ILE A 640 -7.25 13.68 -13.51
C ILE A 640 -6.34 13.04 -12.47
N SER A 641 -6.15 11.72 -12.56
CA SER A 641 -5.14 11.04 -11.76
C SER A 641 -3.76 11.17 -12.41
N TYR A 642 -2.94 12.11 -11.93
CA TYR A 642 -1.57 12.32 -12.42
C TYR A 642 -0.74 11.04 -12.30
N PHE A 643 -0.83 10.38 -11.14
CA PHE A 643 -0.06 9.17 -10.83
C PHE A 643 -0.37 8.07 -11.84
N THR A 644 -1.65 7.80 -12.11
CA THR A 644 -2.07 6.79 -13.08
C THR A 644 -1.50 7.05 -14.48
N LEU A 645 -1.53 8.31 -14.94
CA LEU A 645 -1.01 8.69 -16.26
C LEU A 645 0.52 8.51 -16.34
N ALA A 646 1.23 8.93 -15.31
CA ALA A 646 2.68 8.80 -15.23
C ALA A 646 3.10 7.32 -15.13
N TYR A 647 2.51 6.57 -14.19
CA TYR A 647 2.79 5.15 -13.95
C TYR A 647 2.63 4.31 -15.22
N LYS A 648 1.46 4.37 -15.89
CA LYS A 648 1.23 3.59 -17.12
C LYS A 648 2.21 3.93 -18.24
N LYS A 649 2.65 5.19 -18.32
CA LYS A 649 3.62 5.60 -19.34
C LYS A 649 5.01 5.06 -19.02
N LEU A 650 5.45 5.18 -17.77
CA LEU A 650 6.73 4.65 -17.27
C LEU A 650 6.78 3.12 -17.35
N GLU A 651 5.70 2.45 -16.96
CA GLU A 651 5.55 0.99 -17.02
C GLU A 651 5.88 0.46 -18.42
N LYS A 652 5.32 1.08 -19.45
CA LYS A 652 5.53 0.68 -20.84
C LYS A 652 6.98 0.82 -21.30
N VAL A 653 7.58 1.99 -21.05
CA VAL A 653 8.95 2.27 -21.53
C VAL A 653 10.01 1.49 -20.74
N LEU A 654 9.78 1.30 -19.43
CA LEU A 654 10.66 0.51 -18.57
C LEU A 654 10.62 -0.96 -18.94
N ALA A 655 9.44 -1.53 -19.20
CA ALA A 655 9.31 -2.92 -19.64
C ALA A 655 10.12 -3.19 -20.92
N ASP A 656 10.02 -2.29 -21.91
CA ASP A 656 10.78 -2.40 -23.17
C ASP A 656 12.31 -2.38 -22.93
N ASP A 657 12.80 -1.54 -22.01
CA ASP A 657 14.23 -1.43 -21.69
C ASP A 657 14.77 -2.64 -20.91
N ILE A 658 13.95 -3.24 -20.04
CA ILE A 658 14.28 -4.45 -19.27
C ILE A 658 14.33 -5.67 -20.18
N VAL A 659 13.30 -5.88 -21.02
CA VAL A 659 13.26 -7.02 -21.95
C VAL A 659 14.51 -7.00 -22.84
N LYS A 660 14.82 -5.84 -23.45
CA LYS A 660 16.05 -5.67 -24.24
C LYS A 660 17.32 -5.90 -23.42
N GLY A 661 17.34 -5.48 -22.16
CA GLY A 661 18.50 -5.66 -21.28
C GLY A 661 18.73 -7.11 -20.86
N LEU A 662 17.66 -7.86 -20.59
CA LEU A 662 17.73 -9.26 -20.18
C LEU A 662 18.06 -10.18 -21.36
N GLU A 663 17.54 -9.91 -22.57
CA GLU A 663 17.89 -10.65 -23.79
C GLU A 663 19.40 -10.62 -24.09
N THR A 664 20.08 -9.50 -23.80
CA THR A 664 21.54 -9.36 -23.98
C THR A 664 22.38 -10.13 -22.95
N LEU A 665 21.77 -10.58 -21.86
CA LEU A 665 22.45 -11.25 -20.73
C LEU A 665 22.14 -12.75 -20.65
N GLN A 666 21.21 -13.25 -21.47
CA GLN A 666 20.97 -14.66 -21.69
C GLN A 666 22.09 -15.29 -22.56
N ALA A 667 23.30 -15.40 -21.99
CA ALA A 667 24.30 -16.34 -22.52
C ALA A 667 24.09 -17.72 -21.87
N PRO A 668 23.92 -18.80 -22.66
CA PRO A 668 23.81 -20.15 -22.14
C PRO A 668 25.21 -20.66 -21.79
N SER A 669 25.52 -20.75 -20.51
CA SER A 669 26.57 -21.65 -20.03
C SER A 669 25.90 -22.64 -19.08
N ASP A 670 26.26 -23.92 -19.21
CA ASP A 670 25.73 -25.04 -18.42
C ASP A 670 26.26 -24.99 -16.98
N ILE A 671 25.90 -23.92 -16.26
CA ILE A 671 26.36 -23.65 -14.88
C ILE A 671 25.93 -24.79 -13.96
N SER A 672 24.75 -25.36 -14.18
CA SER A 672 24.21 -26.49 -13.40
C SER A 672 25.11 -27.73 -13.46
N GLY A 673 25.65 -28.06 -14.65
CA GLY A 673 26.61 -29.15 -14.83
C GLY A 673 27.94 -28.90 -14.08
N GLU A 674 28.51 -27.71 -14.23
CA GLU A 674 29.76 -27.33 -13.56
C GLU A 674 29.62 -27.30 -12.02
N VAL A 675 28.51 -26.74 -11.53
CA VAL A 675 28.15 -26.71 -10.10
C VAL A 675 28.01 -28.14 -9.56
N SER A 676 27.27 -29.01 -10.24
CA SER A 676 27.08 -30.38 -9.77
C SER A 676 28.41 -31.14 -9.65
N HIS A 677 29.32 -30.96 -10.61
CA HIS A 677 30.65 -31.55 -10.59
C HIS A 677 31.52 -30.98 -9.44
N LEU A 678 31.47 -29.68 -9.19
CA LEU A 678 32.17 -29.05 -8.06
C LEU A 678 31.65 -29.55 -6.72
N CYS A 679 30.33 -29.61 -6.55
CA CYS A 679 29.70 -30.11 -5.34
C CYS A 679 30.07 -31.59 -5.07
N GLN A 680 30.23 -32.42 -6.11
CA GLN A 680 30.72 -33.79 -5.97
C GLN A 680 32.19 -33.85 -5.52
N ARG A 681 33.07 -33.06 -6.13
CA ARG A 681 34.49 -32.95 -5.72
C ARG A 681 34.66 -32.47 -4.27
N ILE A 682 33.80 -31.53 -3.84
CA ILE A 682 33.72 -31.13 -2.44
C ILE A 682 33.34 -32.36 -1.62
N ASN A 683 32.25 -33.07 -1.93
CA ASN A 683 31.86 -34.25 -1.16
C ASN A 683 32.97 -35.31 -1.06
N ASP A 684 33.78 -35.48 -2.11
CA ASP A 684 34.88 -36.45 -2.20
C ASP A 684 36.16 -36.05 -1.43
N GLY A 685 36.27 -34.80 -0.96
CA GLY A 685 37.35 -34.38 -0.05
C GLY A 685 38.33 -33.34 -0.60
N GLU A 686 38.12 -32.81 -1.81
CA GLU A 686 39.03 -31.82 -2.39
C GLU A 686 38.87 -30.41 -1.75
N LYS A 687 39.99 -29.70 -1.58
CA LYS A 687 40.02 -28.28 -1.16
C LYS A 687 39.97 -27.38 -2.40
N ILE A 688 39.01 -26.47 -2.45
CA ILE A 688 38.77 -25.57 -3.60
C ILE A 688 39.12 -24.14 -3.19
N GLN A 689 40.15 -23.54 -3.81
CA GLN A 689 40.66 -22.21 -3.48
C GLN A 689 40.08 -21.07 -4.35
N GLU A 690 39.52 -21.36 -5.53
CA GLU A 690 38.98 -20.32 -6.43
C GLU A 690 37.51 -20.59 -6.77
N THR A 691 36.63 -19.69 -6.33
CA THR A 691 35.20 -19.66 -6.70
C THR A 691 34.76 -18.32 -7.28
N SER A 692 35.72 -17.42 -7.53
CA SER A 692 35.52 -16.08 -8.09
C SER A 692 35.03 -16.08 -9.54
N SER A 693 35.22 -17.18 -10.27
CA SER A 693 34.82 -17.34 -11.69
C SER A 693 33.35 -17.72 -11.89
N LEU A 694 32.60 -18.10 -10.84
CA LEU A 694 31.26 -18.69 -10.95
C LEU A 694 30.12 -17.66 -11.10
N GLY A 695 30.24 -16.68 -12.00
CA GLY A 695 29.12 -15.79 -12.39
C GLY A 695 28.43 -14.98 -11.28
N ILE A 696 29.01 -14.93 -10.07
CA ILE A 696 28.37 -14.45 -8.83
C ILE A 696 27.85 -13.02 -8.93
N HIS A 697 28.60 -12.14 -9.62
CA HIS A 697 28.23 -10.74 -9.79
C HIS A 697 26.93 -10.57 -10.60
N ILE A 698 26.70 -11.41 -11.60
CA ILE A 698 25.49 -11.36 -12.43
C ILE A 698 24.27 -11.77 -11.60
N GLY A 699 24.39 -12.79 -10.73
CA GLY A 699 23.30 -13.24 -9.87
C GLY A 699 22.84 -12.18 -8.86
N VAL A 700 23.79 -11.51 -8.18
CA VAL A 700 23.47 -10.48 -7.16
C VAL A 700 22.80 -9.26 -7.78
N GLU A 701 23.39 -8.71 -8.85
CA GLU A 701 22.88 -7.51 -9.52
C GLU A 701 21.49 -7.76 -10.15
N MET A 702 21.27 -8.94 -10.74
CA MET A 702 19.96 -9.28 -11.32
C MET A 702 18.86 -9.45 -10.27
N LEU A 703 19.19 -9.98 -9.10
CA LEU A 703 18.23 -10.08 -8.00
C LEU A 703 17.97 -8.72 -7.36
N GLU A 704 18.97 -7.83 -7.28
CA GLU A 704 18.73 -6.43 -6.93
C GLU A 704 17.78 -5.77 -7.91
N LEU A 705 17.99 -5.97 -9.22
CA LEU A 705 17.07 -5.49 -10.25
C LEU A 705 15.66 -6.03 -10.01
N PHE A 706 15.50 -7.33 -9.76
CA PHE A 706 14.20 -7.93 -9.46
C PHE A 706 13.50 -7.22 -8.29
N VAL A 707 14.18 -6.97 -7.17
CA VAL A 707 13.54 -6.36 -5.99
C VAL A 707 13.16 -4.90 -6.23
N VAL A 708 14.02 -4.13 -6.93
CA VAL A 708 13.69 -2.74 -7.29
C VAL A 708 12.50 -2.70 -8.27
N LEU A 709 12.38 -3.68 -9.16
CA LEU A 709 11.22 -3.83 -10.05
C LEU A 709 9.96 -4.29 -9.31
N GLN A 710 10.10 -5.10 -8.27
CA GLN A 710 8.99 -5.48 -7.40
C GLN A 710 8.43 -4.26 -6.66
N GLU A 711 9.29 -3.34 -6.20
CA GLU A 711 8.87 -2.05 -5.64
C GLU A 711 8.15 -1.20 -6.71
N PHE A 712 8.72 -1.07 -7.91
CA PHE A 712 8.08 -0.38 -9.04
C PHE A 712 6.68 -0.93 -9.30
N PHE A 713 6.56 -2.26 -9.39
CA PHE A 713 5.30 -2.96 -9.61
C PHE A 713 4.31 -2.78 -8.44
N GLY A 714 4.79 -2.67 -7.20
CA GLY A 714 3.98 -2.46 -6.02
C GLY A 714 3.15 -1.17 -6.07
N PHE A 715 3.64 -0.14 -6.78
CA PHE A 715 2.90 1.10 -6.99
C PHE A 715 1.55 0.90 -7.70
N ARG A 716 1.37 -0.19 -8.45
CA ARG A 716 0.10 -0.52 -9.12
C ARG A 716 -1.10 -0.60 -8.17
N GLU A 717 -0.88 -0.88 -6.89
CA GLU A 717 -1.98 -1.02 -5.92
C GLU A 717 -2.73 0.30 -5.69
N HIS A 718 -2.09 1.44 -6.01
CA HIS A 718 -2.69 2.77 -6.01
C HIS A 718 -3.54 3.06 -7.27
N LEU A 719 -3.53 2.16 -8.27
CA LEU A 719 -4.41 2.27 -9.43
C LEU A 719 -5.82 1.77 -9.11
N SER A 720 -6.80 2.30 -9.85
CA SER A 720 -8.17 1.81 -9.80
C SER A 720 -8.25 0.34 -10.26
N ILE A 721 -9.27 -0.40 -9.80
CA ILE A 721 -9.43 -1.84 -10.09
C ILE A 721 -9.49 -2.11 -11.60
N SER A 722 -10.14 -1.25 -12.38
CA SER A 722 -10.22 -1.38 -13.84
C SER A 722 -8.85 -1.21 -14.49
N GLU A 723 -8.01 -0.33 -13.95
CA GLU A 723 -6.71 -0.01 -14.53
C GLU A 723 -5.64 -1.03 -14.18
N ARG A 724 -5.75 -1.67 -13.00
CA ARG A 724 -4.91 -2.82 -12.63
C ARG A 724 -5.05 -4.00 -13.60
N LYS A 725 -6.17 -4.12 -14.31
CA LYS A 725 -6.35 -5.17 -15.35
C LYS A 725 -5.63 -4.83 -16.66
N THR A 726 -5.26 -3.56 -16.86
CA THR A 726 -4.63 -3.07 -18.09
C THR A 726 -3.12 -2.91 -17.98
N THR A 727 -2.54 -3.20 -16.81
CA THR A 727 -1.09 -3.18 -16.59
C THR A 727 -0.44 -4.31 -17.38
N ILE A 728 0.62 -3.98 -18.11
CA ILE A 728 1.34 -4.91 -19.00
C ILE A 728 2.61 -5.49 -18.36
N PHE A 729 3.03 -4.95 -17.21
CA PHE A 729 4.27 -5.36 -16.53
C PHE A 729 4.19 -6.76 -15.91
N TRP A 730 2.98 -7.31 -15.73
CA TRP A 730 2.81 -8.70 -15.29
C TRP A 730 2.88 -9.66 -16.50
N PRO A 731 3.68 -10.75 -16.47
CA PRO A 731 4.40 -11.34 -15.34
C PRO A 731 5.93 -11.09 -15.33
N TYR A 732 6.40 -9.94 -14.84
CA TYR A 732 7.85 -9.61 -14.77
C TYR A 732 8.73 -10.67 -14.08
N HIS A 733 8.18 -11.42 -13.12
CA HIS A 733 8.91 -12.45 -12.38
C HIS A 733 9.36 -13.62 -13.26
N GLU A 734 8.65 -13.90 -14.37
CA GLU A 734 9.04 -14.96 -15.31
C GLU A 734 10.40 -14.66 -15.96
N TRP A 735 10.72 -13.39 -16.18
CA TRP A 735 12.01 -12.99 -16.76
C TRP A 735 13.21 -13.34 -15.88
N PHE A 736 12.99 -13.47 -14.56
CA PHE A 736 14.02 -13.78 -13.57
C PHE A 736 14.03 -15.24 -13.13
N SER A 737 13.06 -16.05 -13.55
CA SER A 737 13.00 -17.48 -13.19
C SER A 737 14.28 -18.25 -13.56
N PRO A 738 14.88 -18.11 -14.77
CA PRO A 738 16.13 -18.79 -15.10
C PRO A 738 17.32 -18.31 -14.26
N ILE A 739 17.33 -17.03 -13.90
CA ILE A 739 18.38 -16.41 -13.09
C ILE A 739 18.32 -16.95 -11.65
N LEU A 740 17.11 -17.10 -11.10
CA LEU A 740 16.91 -17.67 -9.77
C LEU A 740 17.39 -19.13 -9.70
N VAL A 741 17.15 -19.93 -10.75
CA VAL A 741 17.68 -21.31 -10.82
C VAL A 741 19.21 -21.30 -10.76
N ASN A 742 19.87 -20.47 -11.58
CA ASN A 742 21.33 -20.36 -11.56
C ASN A 742 21.85 -19.89 -10.19
N TRP A 743 21.14 -18.98 -9.52
CA TRP A 743 21.48 -18.54 -8.18
C TRP A 743 21.38 -19.69 -7.16
N LEU A 744 20.33 -20.50 -7.22
CA LEU A 744 20.13 -21.65 -6.34
C LEU A 744 21.24 -22.68 -6.53
N ASP A 745 21.68 -22.91 -7.76
CA ASP A 745 22.82 -23.78 -8.08
C ASP A 745 24.13 -23.24 -7.46
N VAL A 746 24.41 -21.95 -7.59
CA VAL A 746 25.59 -21.33 -6.95
C VAL A 746 25.49 -21.39 -5.42
N ALA A 747 24.31 -21.09 -4.86
CA ALA A 747 24.04 -21.13 -3.41
C ALA A 747 24.26 -22.53 -2.84
N LYS A 748 23.88 -23.58 -3.59
CA LYS A 748 24.13 -24.98 -3.23
C LYS A 748 25.61 -25.26 -2.99
N CYS A 749 26.48 -24.93 -3.95
CA CYS A 749 27.91 -25.20 -3.78
C CYS A 749 28.58 -24.26 -2.77
N LYS A 750 28.19 -22.98 -2.69
CA LYS A 750 28.71 -22.06 -1.67
C LYS A 750 28.39 -22.51 -0.25
N SER A 751 27.17 -23.03 -0.03
CA SER A 751 26.78 -23.60 1.26
C SER A 751 27.64 -24.81 1.64
N MET A 752 27.92 -25.69 0.68
CA MET A 752 28.77 -26.87 0.91
C MET A 752 30.22 -26.50 1.27
N ILE A 753 30.79 -25.49 0.61
CA ILE A 753 32.12 -24.96 0.94
C ILE A 753 32.13 -24.41 2.36
N ARG A 754 31.13 -23.59 2.70
CA ARG A 754 31.01 -22.98 4.03
C ARG A 754 30.89 -24.02 5.15
N VAL A 755 30.10 -25.08 4.92
CA VAL A 755 29.96 -26.22 5.86
C VAL A 755 31.28 -26.96 6.04
N ARG A 756 32.04 -27.23 4.97
CA ARG A 756 33.34 -27.90 5.10
C ARG A 756 34.31 -27.04 5.91
N GLU A 757 34.44 -25.78 5.53
CA GLU A 757 35.43 -24.88 6.10
C GLU A 757 35.10 -24.53 7.56
N SER A 758 33.82 -24.47 7.93
CA SER A 758 33.42 -24.31 9.33
C SER A 758 33.81 -25.53 10.18
N VAL A 759 33.70 -26.75 9.63
CA VAL A 759 34.11 -27.99 10.33
C VAL A 759 35.63 -28.15 10.39
N ASP A 760 36.35 -27.79 9.32
CA ASP A 760 37.80 -27.89 9.26
C ASP A 760 38.50 -26.93 10.24
N LYS A 761 37.89 -25.75 10.48
CA LYS A 761 38.39 -24.73 11.42
C LYS A 761 37.90 -24.91 12.85
N ASP A 762 36.93 -25.78 13.09
CA ASP A 762 36.42 -26.05 14.43
C ASP A 762 37.33 -27.03 15.17
N ASP A 763 37.87 -26.59 16.31
CA ASP A 763 38.70 -27.40 17.20
C ASP A 763 37.88 -28.30 18.15
N LEU A 764 36.55 -28.34 17.98
CA LEU A 764 35.58 -29.01 18.87
C LEU A 764 35.67 -28.47 20.30
N THR A 765 35.61 -27.16 20.43
CA THR A 765 35.55 -26.47 21.73
C THR A 765 34.17 -25.80 21.89
N PRO A 766 33.57 -25.84 23.10
CA PRO A 766 32.29 -25.20 23.33
C PRO A 766 32.42 -23.68 23.18
N LEU A 767 31.43 -23.05 22.53
CA LEU A 767 31.46 -21.62 22.23
C LEU A 767 31.49 -20.75 23.50
N GLU A 768 30.77 -21.18 24.54
CA GLU A 768 30.67 -20.51 25.85
C GLU A 768 30.41 -21.56 26.95
N SER A 769 30.61 -21.19 28.23
CA SER A 769 30.50 -22.11 29.39
C SER A 769 29.12 -22.77 29.54
N PHE A 770 28.08 -22.20 28.92
CA PHE A 770 26.68 -22.64 28.98
C PHE A 770 26.15 -23.17 27.63
N GLN A 771 26.94 -23.10 26.55
CA GLN A 771 26.54 -23.62 25.24
C GLN A 771 27.22 -24.96 24.97
N ALA A 772 26.43 -26.04 24.90
CA ALA A 772 26.95 -27.39 24.73
C ALA A 772 27.29 -27.76 23.26
N HIS A 773 27.45 -26.77 22.37
CA HIS A 773 27.76 -26.94 20.95
C HIS A 773 28.92 -26.02 20.53
N THR A 774 29.50 -26.29 19.36
CA THR A 774 30.70 -25.62 18.83
C THR A 774 30.35 -24.60 17.74
N SER A 775 31.34 -23.82 17.30
CA SER A 775 31.16 -22.79 16.26
C SER A 775 30.65 -23.36 14.94
N SER A 776 31.08 -24.56 14.54
CA SER A 776 30.68 -25.13 13.24
C SER A 776 29.16 -25.37 13.14
N ALA A 777 28.51 -25.79 14.24
CA ALA A 777 27.06 -26.03 14.25
C ALA A 777 26.28 -24.73 14.07
N PHE A 778 26.75 -23.65 14.69
CA PHE A 778 26.20 -22.32 14.54
C PHE A 778 26.38 -21.78 13.11
N ASP A 779 27.55 -21.95 12.51
CA ASP A 779 27.81 -21.47 11.14
C ASP A 779 26.90 -22.15 10.10
N VAL A 780 26.64 -23.44 10.26
CA VAL A 780 25.71 -24.18 9.39
C VAL A 780 24.28 -23.65 9.54
N THR A 781 23.78 -23.49 10.76
CA THR A 781 22.42 -22.98 10.99
C THR A 781 22.27 -21.51 10.58
N SER A 782 23.31 -20.69 10.74
CA SER A 782 23.38 -19.32 10.22
C SER A 782 23.32 -19.29 8.69
N THR A 783 24.02 -20.22 8.02
CA THR A 783 23.94 -20.37 6.55
C THR A 783 22.51 -20.72 6.11
N HIS A 784 21.84 -21.64 6.81
CA HIS A 784 20.42 -21.95 6.57
C HIS A 784 19.54 -20.73 6.81
N HIS A 785 19.78 -19.96 7.87
CA HIS A 785 19.04 -18.72 8.15
C HIS A 785 19.16 -17.71 7.01
N LYS A 786 20.35 -17.49 6.48
CA LYS A 786 20.58 -16.56 5.35
C LYS A 786 19.84 -16.98 4.09
N ILE A 787 19.79 -18.28 3.79
CA ILE A 787 18.99 -18.83 2.68
C ILE A 787 17.49 -18.56 2.90
N LYS A 788 16.99 -18.75 4.12
CA LYS A 788 15.59 -18.49 4.48
C LYS A 788 15.24 -17.01 4.39
N GLN A 789 16.11 -16.13 4.88
CA GLN A 789 15.94 -14.68 4.80
C GLN A 789 15.96 -14.17 3.35
N PHE A 790 16.82 -14.74 2.50
CA PHE A 790 16.81 -14.47 1.08
C PHE A 790 15.46 -14.79 0.45
N TRP A 791 14.91 -15.99 0.68
CA TRP A 791 13.60 -16.37 0.16
C TRP A 791 12.48 -15.45 0.64
N LYS A 792 12.47 -15.10 1.93
CA LYS A 792 11.50 -14.15 2.50
C LYS A 792 11.61 -12.77 1.85
N THR A 793 12.82 -12.28 1.60
CA THR A 793 13.07 -10.97 0.95
C THR A 793 12.60 -10.99 -0.50
N LEU A 794 12.82 -12.10 -1.22
CA LEU A 794 12.42 -12.24 -2.62
C LEU A 794 10.90 -12.18 -2.80
N ASN A 795 10.13 -12.63 -1.78
CA ASN A 795 8.66 -12.58 -1.76
C ASN A 795 8.04 -12.91 -3.13
N TRP A 796 8.38 -14.09 -3.65
CA TRP A 796 8.11 -14.46 -5.03
C TRP A 796 6.61 -14.44 -5.32
N PRO A 797 6.15 -13.68 -6.35
CA PRO A 797 4.73 -13.36 -6.49
C PRO A 797 3.87 -14.51 -7.04
N ASP A 798 4.46 -15.46 -7.78
CA ASP A 798 3.75 -16.66 -8.22
C ASP A 798 3.97 -17.84 -7.29
N HIS A 799 3.03 -18.06 -6.39
CA HIS A 799 3.06 -19.18 -5.43
C HIS A 799 3.06 -20.58 -6.10
N VAL A 800 2.65 -20.70 -7.37
CA VAL A 800 2.72 -21.99 -8.08
C VAL A 800 4.15 -22.27 -8.53
N ALA A 801 4.82 -21.32 -9.18
CA ALA A 801 6.26 -21.45 -9.47
C ALA A 801 7.10 -21.55 -8.18
N ALA A 802 6.70 -20.83 -7.12
CA ALA A 802 7.36 -20.83 -5.82
C ALA A 802 7.48 -22.23 -5.21
N SER A 803 6.49 -23.12 -5.43
CA SER A 803 6.53 -24.48 -4.88
C SER A 803 7.74 -25.27 -5.38
N LYS A 804 8.20 -25.02 -6.62
CA LYS A 804 9.40 -25.66 -7.18
C LYS A 804 10.66 -25.13 -6.51
N PHE A 805 10.75 -23.81 -6.33
CA PHE A 805 11.91 -23.17 -5.69
C PHE A 805 12.03 -23.54 -4.20
N ILE A 806 10.90 -23.65 -3.48
CA ILE A 806 10.88 -24.09 -2.07
C ILE A 806 11.45 -25.51 -1.95
N ILE A 807 11.11 -26.43 -2.86
CA ILE A 807 11.69 -27.78 -2.86
C ILE A 807 13.20 -27.73 -3.09
N VAL A 808 13.69 -26.93 -4.05
CA VAL A 808 15.14 -26.79 -4.29
C VAL A 808 15.86 -26.18 -3.08
N LEU A 809 15.28 -25.16 -2.45
CA LEU A 809 15.82 -24.55 -1.21
C LEU A 809 15.88 -25.57 -0.07
N MET A 810 14.82 -26.39 0.09
CA MET A 810 14.80 -27.49 1.04
C MET A 810 15.87 -28.53 0.73
N GLU A 811 16.05 -28.90 -0.54
CA GLU A 811 17.11 -29.83 -0.97
C GLU A 811 18.51 -29.30 -0.62
N ILE A 812 18.77 -27.99 -0.77
CA ILE A 812 20.05 -27.37 -0.37
C ILE A 812 20.27 -27.48 1.15
N ILE A 813 19.27 -27.10 1.95
CA ILE A 813 19.36 -27.12 3.42
C ILE A 813 19.52 -28.57 3.94
N CYS A 814 18.75 -29.51 3.40
CA CYS A 814 18.83 -30.92 3.76
C CYS A 814 20.18 -31.52 3.35
N MET A 815 20.63 -31.29 2.11
CA MET A 815 21.91 -31.79 1.62
C MET A 815 23.09 -31.28 2.45
N THR A 816 23.10 -29.98 2.78
CA THR A 816 24.16 -29.38 3.61
C THR A 816 24.14 -29.92 5.04
N SER A 817 22.97 -30.23 5.59
CA SER A 817 22.81 -30.88 6.90
C SER A 817 23.31 -32.33 6.91
N SER A 818 22.95 -33.12 5.90
CA SER A 818 23.49 -34.49 5.73
C SER A 818 25.00 -34.47 5.51
N PHE A 819 25.52 -33.49 4.76
CA PHE A 819 26.96 -33.32 4.57
C PHE A 819 27.68 -32.98 5.88
N TYR A 820 27.13 -32.05 6.67
CA TYR A 820 27.63 -31.74 8.00
C TYR A 820 27.64 -32.98 8.91
N ASN A 821 26.56 -33.75 8.93
CA ASN A 821 26.47 -35.01 9.69
C ASN A 821 27.57 -36.01 9.29
N LYS A 822 27.84 -36.16 7.98
CA LYS A 822 28.93 -37.02 7.48
C LYS A 822 30.31 -36.54 7.93
N LEU A 823 30.57 -35.23 7.94
CA LEU A 823 31.84 -34.67 8.41
C LEU A 823 31.99 -34.86 9.92
N MET A 824 30.96 -34.54 10.71
CA MET A 824 30.93 -34.73 12.16
C MET A 824 31.16 -36.19 12.55
N LYS A 825 30.57 -37.15 11.82
CA LYS A 825 30.81 -38.58 12.02
C LYS A 825 32.27 -38.99 11.78
N LYS A 826 33.00 -38.30 10.90
CA LYS A 826 34.43 -38.56 10.65
C LYS A 826 35.36 -37.93 11.70
N ARG A 827 34.88 -36.96 12.49
CA ARG A 827 35.68 -36.24 13.50
C ARG A 827 36.00 -37.07 14.73
N ILE A 828 35.26 -38.17 14.96
CA ILE A 828 35.46 -39.07 16.09
C ILE A 828 35.40 -40.51 15.58
N SER A 829 36.44 -41.30 15.86
CA SER A 829 36.44 -42.71 15.50
C SER A 829 35.62 -43.56 16.49
N PRO A 830 35.06 -44.72 16.08
CA PRO A 830 34.38 -45.62 17.00
C PRO A 830 35.25 -46.06 18.20
N GLU A 831 36.56 -46.17 18.00
CA GLU A 831 37.54 -46.55 19.03
C GLU A 831 37.75 -45.42 20.06
N GLU A 832 37.70 -44.15 19.63
CA GLU A 832 37.80 -42.98 20.50
C GLU A 832 36.59 -42.82 21.42
N ILE A 833 35.39 -43.25 20.96
CA ILE A 833 34.16 -43.26 21.78
C ILE A 833 34.32 -44.24 22.96
N GLU A 834 35.04 -45.36 22.76
CA GLU A 834 35.28 -46.34 23.82
C GLU A 834 36.36 -45.88 24.82
N ALA A 835 37.32 -45.05 24.40
CA ALA A 835 38.50 -44.65 25.17
C ALA A 835 38.28 -43.55 26.24
N GLN A 836 37.02 -43.29 26.64
CA GLN A 836 36.62 -42.27 27.63
C GLN A 836 36.67 -40.80 27.14
N ASN A 837 36.74 -40.51 25.84
CA ASN A 837 36.59 -39.14 25.31
C ASN A 837 35.11 -38.68 25.24
N LEU A 838 34.42 -38.75 26.39
CA LEU A 838 32.98 -38.46 26.51
C LEU A 838 32.64 -37.00 26.15
N GLU A 839 33.52 -36.06 26.49
CA GLU A 839 33.34 -34.63 26.20
C GLU A 839 33.28 -34.35 24.70
N LYS A 840 34.25 -34.85 23.93
CA LYS A 840 34.28 -34.67 22.46
C LYS A 840 33.08 -35.32 21.78
N MET A 841 32.70 -36.53 22.20
CA MET A 841 31.53 -37.23 21.65
C MET A 841 30.24 -36.45 21.94
N SER A 842 30.09 -35.93 23.17
CA SER A 842 28.93 -35.12 23.56
C SER A 842 28.81 -33.84 22.73
N LEU A 843 29.93 -33.15 22.47
CA LEU A 843 29.95 -31.97 21.60
C LEU A 843 29.52 -32.32 20.16
N VAL A 844 30.00 -33.42 19.60
CA VAL A 844 29.59 -33.88 18.25
C VAL A 844 28.09 -34.20 18.20
N VAL A 845 27.57 -34.92 19.20
CA VAL A 845 26.14 -35.26 19.28
C VAL A 845 25.27 -34.01 19.47
N ASN A 846 25.72 -33.04 20.28
CA ASN A 846 25.02 -31.78 20.47
C ASN A 846 25.04 -30.89 19.22
N ASN A 847 26.17 -30.87 18.50
CA ASN A 847 26.31 -30.18 17.22
C ASN A 847 25.32 -30.72 16.18
N ILE A 848 25.23 -32.05 16.03
CA ILE A 848 24.28 -32.68 15.10
C ILE A 848 22.84 -32.36 15.53
N GLU A 849 22.52 -32.40 16.83
CA GLU A 849 21.19 -32.05 17.33
C GLU A 849 20.82 -30.58 17.09
N HIS A 850 21.77 -29.66 17.24
CA HIS A 850 21.56 -28.23 16.98
C HIS A 850 21.17 -28.00 15.51
N VAL A 851 21.89 -28.61 14.56
CA VAL A 851 21.54 -28.56 13.14
C VAL A 851 20.20 -29.24 12.85
N ARG A 852 19.92 -30.40 13.47
CA ARG A 852 18.65 -31.14 13.31
C ARG A 852 17.44 -30.29 13.72
N ARG A 853 17.50 -29.57 14.86
CA ARG A 853 16.42 -28.68 15.32
C ARG A 853 16.17 -27.52 14.36
N GLY A 854 17.22 -27.01 13.72
CA GLY A 854 17.10 -25.98 12.69
C GLY A 854 16.20 -26.39 11.52
N LEU A 855 16.09 -27.69 11.22
CA LEU A 855 15.25 -28.24 10.16
C LEU A 855 13.76 -28.29 10.51
N GLU A 856 13.40 -28.44 11.78
CA GLU A 856 12.00 -28.54 12.22
C GLU A 856 11.23 -27.21 12.04
N LEU A 857 11.96 -26.09 12.00
CA LEU A 857 11.38 -24.75 11.84
C LEU A 857 11.14 -24.34 10.37
N LEU A 858 11.58 -25.14 9.40
CA LEU A 858 11.53 -24.82 7.97
C LEU A 858 10.12 -24.66 7.37
N PRO A 859 9.08 -25.43 7.76
CA PRO A 859 7.74 -25.27 7.20
C PRO A 859 7.20 -23.85 7.38
N ASN A 860 7.41 -23.27 8.55
CA ASN A 860 6.98 -21.91 8.88
C ASN A 860 7.78 -20.87 8.09
N ASP A 861 9.09 -21.08 7.95
CA ASP A 861 9.98 -20.11 7.30
C ASP A 861 9.77 -19.99 5.78
N PHE A 862 9.31 -21.05 5.12
CA PHE A 862 9.06 -21.06 3.67
C PHE A 862 7.60 -20.76 3.28
N GLY A 863 6.72 -20.46 4.24
CA GLY A 863 5.31 -20.20 3.95
C GLY A 863 4.58 -21.44 3.39
N PHE A 864 4.87 -22.61 3.98
CA PHE A 864 4.35 -23.91 3.53
C PHE A 864 2.83 -23.90 3.41
N ASP A 865 2.12 -23.47 4.46
CA ASP A 865 0.65 -23.47 4.50
C ASP A 865 0.01 -22.62 3.38
N MET A 866 0.60 -21.45 3.12
CA MET A 866 0.13 -20.56 2.05
C MET A 866 0.32 -21.21 0.67
N THR A 867 1.47 -21.84 0.44
CA THR A 867 1.77 -22.54 -0.82
C THR A 867 0.82 -23.73 -1.02
N VAL A 868 0.57 -24.52 0.02
CA VAL A 868 -0.38 -25.64 0.01
C VAL A 868 -1.79 -25.17 -0.33
N ALA A 869 -2.26 -24.08 0.28
CA ALA A 869 -3.57 -23.51 0.02
C ALA A 869 -3.71 -23.01 -1.44
N VAL A 870 -2.68 -22.35 -1.98
CA VAL A 870 -2.71 -21.85 -3.36
C VAL A 870 -2.65 -22.99 -4.39
N LEU A 871 -1.81 -24.01 -4.16
CA LEU A 871 -1.71 -25.18 -5.05
C LEU A 871 -3.05 -25.93 -5.14
N LEU A 872 -3.74 -26.13 -4.01
CA LEU A 872 -5.08 -26.74 -4.00
C LEU A 872 -6.04 -25.97 -4.91
N LYS A 873 -6.06 -24.64 -4.79
CA LYS A 873 -7.00 -23.77 -5.51
C LYS A 873 -6.71 -23.66 -7.00
N ARG A 874 -5.43 -23.63 -7.41
CA ARG A 874 -5.02 -23.37 -8.81
C ARG A 874 -4.67 -24.63 -9.62
N GLN A 875 -4.12 -25.66 -8.98
CA GLN A 875 -3.55 -26.85 -9.64
C GLN A 875 -4.22 -28.16 -9.17
N GLY A 876 -5.07 -28.11 -8.13
CA GLY A 876 -5.83 -29.24 -7.62
C GLY A 876 -5.08 -30.13 -6.63
N GLU A 877 -5.78 -31.18 -6.18
CA GLU A 877 -5.34 -32.06 -5.08
C GLU A 877 -4.05 -32.84 -5.38
N LYS A 878 -3.85 -33.25 -6.65
CA LYS A 878 -2.68 -34.05 -7.05
C LYS A 878 -1.37 -33.29 -6.85
N SER A 879 -1.29 -32.04 -7.33
CA SER A 879 -0.09 -31.21 -7.22
C SER A 879 0.17 -30.80 -5.76
N ARG A 880 -0.90 -30.52 -5.00
CA ARG A 880 -0.81 -30.29 -3.55
C ARG A 880 -0.16 -31.47 -2.84
N LYS A 881 -0.69 -32.68 -3.07
CA LYS A 881 -0.19 -33.89 -2.43
C LYS A 881 1.26 -34.18 -2.81
N GLN A 882 1.62 -34.05 -4.09
CA GLN A 882 3.01 -34.21 -4.55
C GLN A 882 3.99 -33.25 -3.86
N PHE A 883 3.61 -31.98 -3.65
CA PHE A 883 4.43 -31.02 -2.94
C PHE A 883 4.58 -31.39 -1.45
N ILE A 884 3.49 -31.71 -0.77
CA ILE A 884 3.50 -32.12 0.65
C ILE A 884 4.34 -33.37 0.85
N ASP A 885 4.11 -34.40 0.02
CA ASP A 885 4.81 -35.68 0.10
C ASP A 885 6.32 -35.46 -0.09
N ARG A 886 6.72 -34.70 -1.12
CA ARG A 886 8.14 -34.42 -1.40
C ARG A 886 8.82 -33.58 -0.31
N PHE A 887 8.15 -32.54 0.17
CA PHE A 887 8.67 -31.68 1.23
C PHE A 887 8.87 -32.46 2.54
N THR A 888 7.86 -33.26 2.91
CA THR A 888 7.88 -34.09 4.12
C THR A 888 8.91 -35.20 4.01
N GLU A 889 9.02 -35.85 2.84
CA GLU A 889 10.03 -36.89 2.57
C GLU A 889 11.46 -36.36 2.77
N LEU A 890 11.79 -35.21 2.18
CA LEU A 890 13.14 -34.60 2.30
C LEU A 890 13.49 -34.26 3.73
N MET A 891 12.55 -33.63 4.45
CA MET A 891 12.75 -33.22 5.85
C MET A 891 12.84 -34.45 6.77
N HIS A 892 11.93 -35.41 6.62
CA HIS A 892 11.90 -36.60 7.48
C HIS A 892 13.10 -37.52 7.24
N SER A 893 13.51 -37.70 5.98
CA SER A 893 14.70 -38.50 5.64
C SER A 893 15.97 -37.93 6.27
N THR A 894 16.18 -36.61 6.16
CA THR A 894 17.36 -35.93 6.70
C THR A 894 17.35 -35.89 8.24
N THR A 895 16.23 -35.53 8.85
CA THR A 895 16.11 -35.50 10.32
C THR A 895 16.31 -36.89 10.94
N SER A 896 15.79 -37.94 10.29
CA SER A 896 16.00 -39.33 10.69
C SER A 896 17.45 -39.76 10.52
N GLU A 897 18.15 -39.36 9.45
CA GLU A 897 19.58 -39.65 9.25
C GLU A 897 20.44 -39.07 10.39
N LEU A 898 20.19 -37.81 10.75
CA LEU A 898 20.89 -37.13 11.84
C LEU A 898 20.57 -37.78 13.19
N GLU A 899 19.30 -38.08 13.47
CA GLU A 899 18.88 -38.75 14.70
C GLU A 899 19.45 -40.16 14.83
N ASN A 900 19.45 -40.96 13.76
CA ASN A 900 20.06 -42.29 13.76
C ASN A 900 21.56 -42.23 14.05
N THR A 901 22.24 -41.18 13.56
CA THR A 901 23.67 -40.97 13.85
C THR A 901 23.89 -40.64 15.33
N ILE A 902 23.05 -39.76 15.90
CA ILE A 902 23.06 -39.46 17.34
C ILE A 902 22.83 -40.73 18.17
N LEU A 903 21.77 -41.49 17.87
CA LEU A 903 21.42 -42.71 18.60
C LEU A 903 22.52 -43.77 18.51
N ALA A 904 23.17 -43.93 17.35
CA ALA A 904 24.29 -44.86 17.19
C ALA A 904 25.50 -44.47 18.06
N MET A 905 25.86 -43.18 18.10
CA MET A 905 26.97 -42.68 18.94
C MET A 905 26.66 -42.82 20.44
N LEU A 906 25.45 -42.45 20.86
CA LEU A 906 25.01 -42.59 22.25
C LEU A 906 24.99 -44.07 22.67
N SER A 907 24.44 -44.95 21.84
CA SER A 907 24.39 -46.40 22.09
C SER A 907 25.79 -47.00 22.25
N LYS A 908 26.74 -46.57 21.40
CA LYS A 908 28.13 -47.01 21.49
C LYS A 908 28.79 -46.55 22.79
N SER A 909 28.51 -45.33 23.23
CA SER A 909 29.09 -44.77 24.46
C SER A 909 28.65 -45.50 25.73
N VAL A 910 27.43 -46.07 25.75
CA VAL A 910 26.88 -46.76 26.93
C VAL A 910 27.20 -48.27 26.97
N GLU A 911 27.96 -48.82 26.02
CA GLU A 911 28.33 -50.25 26.01
C GLU A 911 29.08 -50.68 27.28
N LYS A 912 29.96 -49.83 27.81
CA LYS A 912 30.66 -50.09 29.08
C LYS A 912 29.71 -50.06 30.28
N ILE A 913 28.73 -49.15 30.26
CA ILE A 913 27.68 -49.05 31.30
C ILE A 913 26.81 -50.31 31.27
N ASN A 914 26.47 -50.82 30.09
CA ASN A 914 25.73 -52.07 29.92
C ASN A 914 26.41 -53.27 30.60
N LEU A 915 27.74 -53.40 30.50
CA LEU A 915 28.48 -54.46 31.20
C LEU A 915 28.35 -54.34 32.72
N GLY A 916 28.43 -53.12 33.26
CA GLY A 916 28.23 -52.85 34.68
C GLY A 916 26.80 -53.14 35.15
N ILE A 917 25.80 -52.69 34.38
CA ILE A 917 24.37 -52.97 34.62
C ILE A 917 24.16 -54.49 34.69
N ASN A 918 24.59 -55.25 33.67
CA ASN A 918 24.40 -56.70 33.66
C ASN A 918 25.04 -57.40 34.87
N LYS A 919 26.23 -56.95 35.29
CA LYS A 919 26.92 -57.50 36.47
C LYS A 919 26.16 -57.20 37.77
N LEU A 920 25.63 -55.99 37.93
CA LEU A 920 24.89 -55.59 39.12
C LEU A 920 23.49 -56.20 39.15
N THR A 921 22.83 -56.33 37.99
CA THR A 921 21.55 -57.04 37.87
C THR A 921 21.69 -58.52 38.19
N PHE A 922 22.80 -59.16 37.80
CA PHE A 922 23.11 -60.52 38.22
C PHE A 922 23.27 -60.62 39.76
N ARG A 923 24.03 -59.72 40.39
CA ARG A 923 24.19 -59.70 41.85
C ARG A 923 22.88 -59.48 42.60
N LEU A 924 22.04 -58.59 42.08
CA LEU A 924 20.70 -58.34 42.60
C LEU A 924 19.85 -59.62 42.54
N ALA A 925 19.81 -60.28 41.38
CA ALA A 925 19.01 -61.47 41.15
C ALA A 925 19.34 -62.58 42.17
N TRP A 926 20.63 -62.80 42.43
CA TRP A 926 21.16 -63.85 43.31
C TRP A 926 21.41 -63.42 44.76
N SER A 927 20.82 -62.31 45.20
CA SER A 927 20.94 -61.89 46.60
C SER A 927 20.19 -62.82 47.57
N PRO A 928 20.53 -62.82 48.88
CA PRO A 928 19.82 -63.63 49.87
C PRO A 928 18.36 -63.20 50.03
N ASP A 929 17.45 -64.15 50.28
CA ASP A 929 16.02 -63.88 50.52
C ASP A 929 15.74 -63.00 51.75
N SER A 930 16.69 -62.88 52.67
CA SER A 930 16.61 -61.99 53.82
C SER A 930 16.88 -60.52 53.49
N LEU A 931 17.48 -60.23 52.33
CA LEU A 931 17.79 -58.86 51.90
C LEU A 931 16.57 -58.24 51.20
N PRO A 932 16.05 -57.09 51.68
CA PRO A 932 14.99 -56.38 50.99
C PRO A 932 15.42 -55.98 49.57
N THR A 933 14.53 -56.10 48.59
CA THR A 933 14.82 -55.72 47.19
C THR A 933 15.30 -54.27 47.07
N GLN A 934 14.74 -53.37 47.89
CA GLN A 934 15.12 -51.96 47.91
C GLN A 934 16.62 -51.77 48.21
N GLU A 935 17.17 -52.49 49.19
CA GLU A 935 18.60 -52.46 49.52
C GLU A 935 19.45 -53.19 48.48
N GLY A 936 18.93 -54.28 47.91
CA GLY A 936 19.62 -55.05 46.86
C GLY A 936 19.77 -54.29 45.53
N VAL A 937 18.85 -53.38 45.21
CA VAL A 937 18.87 -52.57 43.99
C VAL A 937 19.73 -51.31 44.13
N CYS A 938 19.97 -50.83 45.36
CA CYS A 938 20.77 -49.61 45.63
C CYS A 938 22.11 -49.56 44.86
N PRO A 939 22.96 -50.61 44.83
CA PRO A 939 24.22 -50.56 44.10
C PRO A 939 24.07 -50.34 42.59
N LEU A 940 22.98 -50.84 41.99
CA LEU A 940 22.66 -50.61 40.58
C LEU A 940 22.24 -49.14 40.36
N ILE A 941 21.41 -48.58 41.24
CA ILE A 941 20.99 -47.17 41.17
C ILE A 941 22.20 -46.24 41.35
N GLU A 942 23.06 -46.49 42.33
CA GLU A 942 24.27 -45.70 42.58
C GLU A 942 25.22 -45.73 41.38
N TYR A 943 25.40 -46.92 40.79
CA TYR A 943 26.20 -47.08 39.56
C TYR A 943 25.61 -46.25 38.41
N LEU A 944 24.31 -46.36 38.16
CA LEU A 944 23.62 -45.57 37.14
C LEU A 944 23.76 -44.08 37.39
N ASN A 945 23.52 -43.62 38.63
CA ASN A 945 23.61 -42.21 39.01
C ASN A 945 25.02 -41.65 38.76
N SER A 946 26.06 -42.37 39.19
CA SER A 946 27.46 -41.94 39.01
C SER A 946 27.84 -41.71 37.54
N HIS A 947 27.28 -42.51 36.63
CA HIS A 947 27.53 -42.37 35.20
C HIS A 947 26.62 -41.30 34.56
N LEU A 948 25.33 -41.28 34.89
CA LEU A 948 24.35 -40.36 34.27
C LEU A 948 24.61 -38.90 34.61
N VAL A 949 25.11 -38.57 35.81
CA VAL A 949 25.51 -37.20 36.20
C VAL A 949 26.53 -36.60 35.21
N THR A 950 27.44 -37.43 34.69
CA THR A 950 28.48 -36.95 33.78
C THR A 950 27.90 -36.62 32.40
N TYR A 951 26.96 -37.44 31.92
CA TYR A 951 26.27 -37.20 30.65
C TYR A 951 25.33 -36.00 30.72
N ASP A 952 24.64 -35.81 31.85
CA ASP A 952 23.73 -34.69 32.07
C ASP A 952 24.43 -33.33 31.91
N LYS A 953 25.66 -33.21 32.43
CA LYS A 953 26.47 -31.99 32.32
C LYS A 953 26.96 -31.70 30.90
N LEU A 954 27.06 -32.72 30.04
CA LEU A 954 27.72 -32.63 28.73
C LEU A 954 26.74 -32.65 27.56
N LEU A 955 25.57 -33.28 27.71
CA LEU A 955 24.57 -33.41 26.64
C LEU A 955 23.47 -32.35 26.74
N LEU A 956 22.94 -31.94 25.58
CA LEU A 956 21.67 -31.22 25.54
C LEU A 956 20.54 -32.08 26.11
N LYS A 957 19.55 -31.47 26.76
CA LYS A 957 18.40 -32.17 27.40
C LYS A 957 17.77 -33.26 26.53
N VAL A 958 17.51 -32.99 25.25
CA VAL A 958 16.90 -33.97 24.32
C VAL A 958 17.83 -35.16 24.06
N ASN A 959 19.13 -34.92 23.93
CA ASN A 959 20.11 -35.99 23.77
C ASN A 959 20.29 -36.79 25.06
N PHE A 960 20.20 -36.13 26.23
CA PHE A 960 20.18 -36.80 27.52
C PHE A 960 18.93 -37.66 27.71
N GLU A 961 17.74 -37.20 27.31
CA GLU A 961 16.52 -38.02 27.31
C GLU A 961 16.63 -39.23 26.37
N ARG A 962 17.26 -39.08 25.19
CA ARG A 962 17.55 -40.21 24.28
C ARG A 962 18.49 -41.22 24.93
N LEU A 963 19.55 -40.74 25.59
CA LEU A 963 20.47 -41.58 26.36
C LEU A 963 19.74 -42.31 27.49
N LEU A 964 18.91 -41.62 28.28
CA LEU A 964 18.11 -42.23 29.35
C LEU A 964 17.20 -43.34 28.81
N THR A 965 16.58 -43.12 27.65
CA THR A 965 15.75 -44.14 26.99
C THR A 965 16.56 -45.39 26.65
N ILE A 966 17.77 -45.23 26.08
CA ILE A 966 18.68 -46.34 25.77
C ILE A 966 19.10 -47.08 27.06
N VAL A 967 19.48 -46.34 28.11
CA VAL A 967 19.93 -46.92 29.39
C VAL A 967 18.78 -47.63 30.11
N TRP A 968 17.56 -47.11 30.05
CA TRP A 968 16.34 -47.77 30.53
C TRP A 968 16.13 -49.11 29.81
N GLU A 969 16.16 -49.12 28.48
CA GLU A 969 16.01 -50.36 27.69
C GLU A 969 17.10 -51.39 27.99
N ILE A 970 18.34 -50.94 28.21
CA ILE A 970 19.44 -51.82 28.65
C ILE A 970 19.15 -52.40 30.04
N SER A 971 18.67 -51.58 30.98
CA SER A 971 18.37 -51.99 32.36
C SER A 971 17.25 -53.02 32.40
N VAL A 972 16.16 -52.79 31.65
CA VAL A 972 15.05 -53.75 31.51
C VAL A 972 15.54 -55.04 30.84
N ARG A 973 16.32 -54.97 29.76
CA ARG A 973 16.89 -56.18 29.13
C ARG A 973 17.80 -56.96 30.07
N GLY A 974 18.58 -56.27 30.91
CA GLY A 974 19.39 -56.88 31.96
C GLY A 974 18.55 -57.71 32.93
N LEU A 975 17.39 -57.18 33.36
CA LEU A 975 16.45 -57.90 34.24
C LEU A 975 15.79 -59.08 33.53
N VAL A 976 15.33 -58.89 32.28
CA VAL A 976 14.73 -59.95 31.47
C VAL A 976 15.70 -61.12 31.30
N LYS A 977 16.97 -60.83 31.00
CA LYS A 977 18.01 -61.85 30.87
C LYS A 977 18.18 -62.69 32.13
N GLN A 978 18.02 -62.10 33.32
CA GLN A 978 18.05 -62.85 34.58
C GLN A 978 16.75 -63.63 34.85
N GLY A 979 15.63 -63.19 34.26
CA GLY A 979 14.33 -63.84 34.35
C GLY A 979 14.12 -65.01 33.38
N GLU A 980 14.98 -65.16 32.37
CA GLU A 980 14.95 -66.30 31.45
C GLU A 980 15.10 -67.64 32.20
N PRO A 981 14.43 -68.71 31.75
CA PRO A 981 14.51 -70.02 32.39
C PRO A 981 15.95 -70.57 32.35
N ASN A 982 16.33 -71.34 33.38
CA ASN A 982 17.64 -71.96 33.48
C ASN A 982 17.91 -72.84 32.24
N LYS A 983 19.13 -72.74 31.70
CA LYS A 983 19.67 -73.77 30.82
C LYS A 983 20.40 -74.79 31.69
N ASP A 984 20.23 -76.07 31.37
CA ASP A 984 20.60 -77.25 32.19
C ASP A 984 21.79 -77.03 33.14
N GLY A 985 21.53 -77.08 34.47
CA GLY A 985 22.55 -77.11 35.52
C GLY A 985 22.65 -75.90 36.47
N GLU A 986 21.81 -74.87 36.33
CA GLU A 986 21.80 -73.69 37.23
C GLU A 986 20.90 -73.85 38.47
N GLU A 987 21.26 -73.17 39.57
CA GLU A 987 20.52 -73.11 40.85
C GLU A 987 19.03 -72.72 40.69
N GLU A 988 18.18 -73.20 41.59
CA GLU A 988 16.71 -73.11 41.47
C GLU A 988 16.18 -71.68 41.54
N LYS A 989 15.57 -71.20 40.44
CA LYS A 989 14.85 -69.91 40.39
C LYS A 989 13.45 -70.06 41.01
N THR A 990 13.34 -69.69 42.29
CA THR A 990 12.08 -69.77 43.06
C THR A 990 11.15 -68.58 42.81
N VAL A 991 9.93 -68.63 43.34
CA VAL A 991 8.98 -67.50 43.27
C VAL A 991 9.56 -66.22 43.90
N LYS A 992 10.30 -66.33 45.02
CA LYS A 992 10.93 -65.19 45.70
C LYS A 992 12.01 -64.52 44.84
N TYR A 993 12.75 -65.29 44.06
CA TYR A 993 13.71 -64.78 43.07
C TYR A 993 12.99 -63.88 42.04
N TYR A 994 11.85 -64.34 41.51
CA TYR A 994 11.06 -63.55 40.55
C TYR A 994 10.33 -62.36 41.19
N CYS A 995 9.89 -62.46 42.45
CA CYS A 995 9.38 -61.31 43.22
C CYS A 995 10.42 -60.19 43.28
N ARG A 996 11.67 -60.51 43.60
CA ARG A 996 12.77 -59.56 43.65
C ARG A 996 13.03 -58.88 42.30
N LEU A 997 13.06 -59.65 41.21
CA LEU A 997 13.25 -59.08 39.87
C LEU A 997 12.09 -58.15 39.45
N TYR A 998 10.85 -58.51 39.80
CA TYR A 998 9.68 -57.68 39.50
C TYR A 998 9.66 -56.39 40.34
N GLU A 999 9.92 -56.49 41.65
CA GLU A 999 10.05 -55.33 42.52
C GLU A 999 11.18 -54.40 42.07
N ALA A 1000 12.32 -54.96 41.66
CA ALA A 1000 13.43 -54.18 41.10
C ALA A 1000 13.05 -53.46 39.81
N LEU A 1001 12.26 -54.09 38.93
CA LEU A 1001 11.73 -53.45 37.72
C LEU A 1001 10.88 -52.22 38.08
N MET A 1002 10.02 -52.32 39.10
CA MET A 1002 9.19 -51.21 39.56
C MET A 1002 10.02 -50.08 40.17
N ILE A 1003 11.02 -50.41 40.99
CA ILE A 1003 11.92 -49.43 41.60
C ILE A 1003 12.73 -48.69 40.53
N LEU A 1004 13.26 -49.41 39.53
CA LEU A 1004 13.97 -48.79 38.41
C LEU A 1004 13.05 -47.91 37.57
N MET A 1005 11.80 -48.33 37.31
CA MET A 1005 10.83 -47.51 36.59
C MET A 1005 10.62 -46.16 37.30
N GLU A 1006 10.42 -46.17 38.62
CA GLU A 1006 10.24 -44.93 39.38
C GLU A 1006 11.52 -44.07 39.39
N TYR A 1007 12.70 -44.71 39.46
CA TYR A 1007 13.99 -44.01 39.33
C TYR A 1007 14.13 -43.29 37.98
N PHE A 1008 13.82 -43.93 36.85
CA PHE A 1008 13.91 -43.29 35.52
C PHE A 1008 12.78 -42.28 35.26
N ARG A 1009 11.66 -42.39 35.98
CA ARG A 1009 10.55 -41.41 35.95
C ARG A 1009 10.90 -40.13 36.72
N ALA A 1010 11.58 -40.27 37.87
CA ALA A 1010 12.05 -39.18 38.73
C ALA A 1010 10.98 -38.11 38.99
N ASP A 1011 9.84 -38.51 39.57
CA ASP A 1011 8.70 -37.63 39.87
C ASP A 1011 8.19 -36.82 38.65
N GLY A 1012 8.35 -37.37 37.45
CA GLY A 1012 7.91 -36.75 36.19
C GLY A 1012 8.92 -35.79 35.55
N GLN A 1013 10.13 -35.67 36.12
CA GLN A 1013 11.22 -34.89 35.54
C GLN A 1013 12.16 -35.71 34.64
N GLY A 1014 12.06 -37.03 34.69
CA GLY A 1014 12.83 -37.97 33.85
C GLY A 1014 12.08 -38.36 32.57
N LEU A 1015 12.03 -39.67 32.28
CA LEU A 1015 11.32 -40.19 31.12
C LEU A 1015 9.80 -40.16 31.34
N SER A 1016 9.05 -39.84 30.27
CA SER A 1016 7.60 -39.94 30.29
C SER A 1016 7.13 -41.40 30.40
N ILE A 1017 5.91 -41.60 30.90
CA ILE A 1017 5.33 -42.94 31.05
C ILE A 1017 5.24 -43.68 29.70
N ASP A 1018 5.01 -42.95 28.60
CA ASP A 1018 4.95 -43.53 27.26
C ASP A 1018 6.31 -44.06 26.79
N LYS A 1019 7.40 -43.36 27.10
CA LYS A 1019 8.78 -43.81 26.80
C LYS A 1019 9.18 -44.98 27.71
N LEU A 1020 8.73 -44.99 28.97
CA LEU A 1020 9.01 -46.06 29.93
C LEU A 1020 8.27 -47.36 29.58
N HIS A 1021 6.98 -47.27 29.25
CA HIS A 1021 6.12 -48.41 28.88
C HIS A 1021 6.31 -48.84 27.41
N ASN A 1022 7.56 -48.90 26.96
CA ASN A 1022 7.92 -49.42 25.65
C ASN A 1022 7.67 -50.94 25.55
N GLN A 1023 7.81 -51.49 24.34
CA GLN A 1023 7.52 -52.91 24.09
C GLN A 1023 8.41 -53.85 24.93
N THR A 1024 9.66 -53.47 25.17
CA THR A 1024 10.61 -54.22 26.00
C THR A 1024 10.13 -54.30 27.44
N TYR A 1025 9.70 -53.18 28.03
CA TYR A 1025 9.10 -53.14 29.35
C TYR A 1025 7.84 -53.99 29.45
N ARG A 1026 6.87 -53.82 28.54
CA ARG A 1026 5.60 -54.58 28.61
C ARG A 1026 5.82 -56.09 28.54
N THR A 1027 6.74 -56.52 27.69
CA THR A 1027 7.12 -57.94 27.58
C THR A 1027 7.82 -58.43 28.85
N ALA A 1028 8.71 -57.62 29.42
CA ALA A 1028 9.41 -57.91 30.66
C ALA A 1028 8.45 -58.02 31.85
N GLU A 1029 7.60 -57.01 32.04
CA GLU A 1029 6.60 -56.91 33.09
C GLU A 1029 5.66 -58.10 33.04
N GLN A 1030 5.10 -58.44 31.87
CA GLN A 1030 4.21 -59.60 31.72
C GLN A 1030 4.92 -60.89 32.12
N SER A 1031 6.14 -61.13 31.63
CA SER A 1031 6.89 -62.35 31.91
C SER A 1031 7.26 -62.50 33.40
N LEU A 1032 7.79 -61.43 34.00
CA LEU A 1032 8.16 -61.43 35.42
C LEU A 1032 6.94 -61.48 36.34
N TYR A 1033 5.83 -60.82 35.96
CA TYR A 1033 4.57 -60.86 36.70
C TYR A 1033 3.99 -62.28 36.76
N LEU A 1034 3.97 -63.01 35.64
CA LEU A 1034 3.55 -64.42 35.65
C LEU A 1034 4.51 -65.27 36.49
N SER A 1035 5.82 -65.04 36.36
CA SER A 1035 6.83 -65.84 37.05
C SER A 1035 6.82 -65.67 38.57
N LYS A 1036 6.42 -64.49 39.08
CA LYS A 1036 6.29 -64.22 40.54
C LYS A 1036 4.99 -64.74 41.18
N MET A 1037 4.00 -65.19 40.41
CA MET A 1037 2.73 -65.68 40.99
C MET A 1037 2.92 -67.06 41.62
N SER A 1038 2.09 -67.46 42.60
CA SER A 1038 2.13 -68.85 43.08
C SER A 1038 1.60 -69.82 42.02
N THR A 1039 1.86 -71.12 42.17
CA THR A 1039 1.36 -72.14 41.21
C THR A 1039 -0.16 -72.19 41.21
N ASP A 1040 -0.79 -72.11 42.38
CA ASP A 1040 -2.25 -72.02 42.50
C ASP A 1040 -2.80 -70.80 41.75
N GLN A 1041 -2.23 -69.62 41.98
CA GLN A 1041 -2.64 -68.40 41.29
C GLN A 1041 -2.50 -68.47 39.76
N LEU A 1042 -1.47 -69.16 39.26
CA LEU A 1042 -1.30 -69.39 37.82
C LEU A 1042 -2.35 -70.34 37.26
N VAL A 1043 -2.65 -71.42 37.98
CA VAL A 1043 -3.70 -72.39 37.60
C VAL A 1043 -5.08 -71.72 37.60
N ASP A 1044 -5.36 -70.91 38.62
CA ASP A 1044 -6.60 -70.16 38.74
C ASP A 1044 -6.77 -69.17 37.59
N MET A 1045 -5.71 -68.41 37.28
CA MET A 1045 -5.72 -67.48 36.15
C MET A 1045 -5.81 -68.21 34.79
N TYR A 1046 -5.25 -69.41 34.67
CA TYR A 1046 -5.42 -70.25 33.49
C TYR A 1046 -6.90 -70.59 33.29
N TYR A 1047 -7.58 -71.09 34.32
CA TYR A 1047 -9.00 -71.45 34.24
C TYR A 1047 -9.93 -70.26 34.10
N ALA A 1048 -9.64 -69.13 34.75
CA ALA A 1048 -10.37 -67.88 34.55
C ALA A 1048 -10.35 -67.44 33.09
N ARG A 1049 -9.17 -67.47 32.42
CA ARG A 1049 -9.06 -67.20 30.98
C ARG A 1049 -9.80 -68.23 30.12
N ARG A 1050 -9.80 -69.50 30.50
CA ARG A 1050 -10.57 -70.55 29.79
C ARG A 1050 -12.07 -70.33 29.93
N LEU A 1051 -12.55 -69.84 31.08
CA LEU A 1051 -13.94 -69.47 31.28
C LEU A 1051 -14.32 -68.24 30.44
N GLU A 1052 -13.47 -67.22 30.34
CA GLU A 1052 -13.67 -66.10 29.41
C GLU A 1052 -13.77 -66.58 27.96
N GLU A 1053 -12.85 -67.44 27.53
CA GLU A 1053 -12.90 -68.07 26.20
C GLU A 1053 -14.23 -68.82 25.99
N GLN A 1054 -14.69 -69.59 26.98
CA GLN A 1054 -15.97 -70.30 26.93
C GLN A 1054 -17.16 -69.34 26.72
N THR A 1055 -17.19 -68.20 27.43
CA THR A 1055 -18.27 -67.22 27.28
C THR A 1055 -18.28 -66.50 25.93
N ALA A 1056 -17.15 -66.49 25.22
CA ALA A 1056 -17.01 -65.87 23.90
C ALA A 1056 -17.24 -66.85 22.73
N LEU A 1057 -17.48 -68.13 22.99
CA LEU A 1057 -17.69 -69.13 21.93
C LEU A 1057 -19.10 -69.07 21.35
N GLU A 1058 -19.18 -68.85 20.04
CA GLU A 1058 -20.45 -68.89 19.27
C GLU A 1058 -20.60 -70.16 18.41
N ASN A 1059 -19.53 -70.96 18.27
CA ASN A 1059 -19.46 -72.11 17.37
C ASN A 1059 -19.38 -73.45 18.14
N TYR A 1060 -19.99 -74.49 17.58
CA TYR A 1060 -20.05 -75.84 18.15
C TYR A 1060 -19.12 -76.84 17.43
N GLU A 1061 -17.87 -76.44 17.17
CA GLU A 1061 -16.91 -77.19 16.34
C GLU A 1061 -16.64 -78.61 16.86
N PHE A 1062 -16.72 -78.82 18.17
CA PHE A 1062 -16.35 -80.08 18.84
C PHE A 1062 -17.52 -80.77 19.53
N GLY A 1063 -18.74 -80.34 19.23
CA GLY A 1063 -19.96 -80.78 19.89
C GLY A 1063 -20.41 -79.88 21.04
N VAL A 1064 -21.57 -80.22 21.60
CA VAL A 1064 -22.27 -79.43 22.62
C VAL A 1064 -22.69 -80.32 23.76
N LEU A 1065 -22.38 -79.92 24.99
CA LEU A 1065 -22.84 -80.57 26.21
C LEU A 1065 -24.03 -79.81 26.78
N SER A 1066 -25.16 -80.50 26.96
CA SER A 1066 -26.35 -79.95 27.61
C SER A 1066 -26.37 -80.35 29.08
N VAL A 1067 -26.31 -79.37 29.98
CA VAL A 1067 -26.31 -79.59 31.43
C VAL A 1067 -27.36 -78.74 32.11
N ARG A 1068 -27.91 -79.19 33.24
CA ARG A 1068 -28.71 -78.35 34.13
C ARG A 1068 -28.01 -78.30 35.46
N VAL A 1069 -27.73 -77.09 35.95
CA VAL A 1069 -27.05 -76.90 37.24
C VAL A 1069 -27.87 -75.95 38.09
N TYR A 1070 -28.06 -76.30 39.36
CA TYR A 1070 -28.79 -75.49 40.34
C TYR A 1070 -28.24 -75.74 41.75
N TYR A 1071 -28.43 -74.78 42.64
CA TYR A 1071 -28.03 -74.89 44.03
C TYR A 1071 -29.25 -75.10 44.94
N TYR A 1072 -29.20 -76.14 45.78
CA TYR A 1072 -30.29 -76.51 46.66
C TYR A 1072 -29.79 -77.26 47.91
N HIS A 1073 -30.36 -76.97 49.09
CA HIS A 1073 -30.00 -77.59 50.38
C HIS A 1073 -28.49 -77.74 50.62
N ASP A 1074 -27.75 -76.63 50.58
CA ASP A 1074 -26.30 -76.59 50.81
C ASP A 1074 -25.47 -77.50 49.90
N SER A 1075 -26.01 -77.83 48.72
CA SER A 1075 -25.38 -78.69 47.72
C SER A 1075 -25.60 -78.15 46.30
N LEU A 1076 -24.59 -78.29 45.45
CA LEU A 1076 -24.67 -77.97 44.03
C LEU A 1076 -25.08 -79.23 43.25
N SER A 1077 -26.26 -79.22 42.66
CA SER A 1077 -26.78 -80.31 41.84
C SER A 1077 -26.44 -80.06 40.37
N VAL A 1078 -25.72 -80.99 39.76
CA VAL A 1078 -25.25 -80.96 38.38
C VAL A 1078 -25.86 -82.14 37.62
N GLU A 1079 -26.80 -81.85 36.72
CA GLU A 1079 -27.46 -82.84 35.85
C GLU A 1079 -26.81 -82.80 34.46
N ILE A 1080 -26.23 -83.92 34.04
CA ILE A 1080 -25.69 -84.12 32.69
C ILE A 1080 -26.77 -84.77 31.85
N ILE A 1081 -27.36 -84.01 30.93
CA ILE A 1081 -28.52 -84.46 30.14
C ILE A 1081 -28.03 -85.25 28.92
N GLN A 1082 -27.33 -84.57 28.02
CA GLN A 1082 -26.88 -85.14 26.75
C GLN A 1082 -25.67 -84.41 26.20
N ALA A 1083 -24.95 -85.06 25.29
CA ALA A 1083 -24.08 -84.35 24.36
C ALA A 1083 -24.53 -84.59 22.91
N ARG A 1084 -24.21 -83.66 22.01
CA ARG A 1084 -24.52 -83.78 20.58
C ARG A 1084 -23.36 -83.32 19.72
N ASP A 1085 -23.31 -83.87 18.52
CA ASP A 1085 -22.33 -83.54 17.48
C ASP A 1085 -20.87 -83.70 17.96
N LEU A 1086 -20.61 -84.70 18.81
CA LEU A 1086 -19.26 -85.03 19.28
C LEU A 1086 -18.37 -85.46 18.11
N ILE A 1087 -17.08 -85.21 18.24
CA ILE A 1087 -16.08 -85.67 17.27
C ILE A 1087 -15.89 -87.19 17.37
N PRO A 1088 -15.77 -87.91 16.23
CA PRO A 1088 -15.47 -89.33 16.22
C PRO A 1088 -13.99 -89.57 16.49
N LEU A 1089 -13.66 -90.19 17.62
CA LEU A 1089 -12.28 -90.48 18.01
C LEU A 1089 -11.90 -91.95 17.75
N ASP A 1090 -12.86 -92.87 17.67
CA ASP A 1090 -12.60 -94.27 17.34
C ASP A 1090 -12.44 -94.49 15.82
N PRO A 1091 -11.68 -95.54 15.41
CA PRO A 1091 -11.61 -96.00 14.02
C PRO A 1091 -12.97 -96.38 13.41
N ASN A 1092 -13.98 -96.63 14.24
CA ASN A 1092 -15.33 -97.00 13.84
C ASN A 1092 -16.19 -95.79 13.39
N GLY A 1093 -15.68 -94.56 13.53
CA GLY A 1093 -16.40 -93.32 13.20
C GLY A 1093 -17.43 -92.87 14.24
N LEU A 1094 -17.37 -93.44 15.45
CA LEU A 1094 -18.18 -93.12 16.63
C LEU A 1094 -17.22 -92.91 17.82
N SER A 1095 -17.77 -92.76 19.03
CA SER A 1095 -17.01 -92.69 20.29
C SER A 1095 -17.80 -93.41 21.40
N ASP A 1096 -17.13 -93.75 22.50
CA ASP A 1096 -17.65 -94.23 23.77
C ASP A 1096 -17.60 -93.12 24.86
N PRO A 1097 -18.34 -92.00 24.71
CA PRO A 1097 -18.18 -90.80 25.55
C PRO A 1097 -18.64 -90.97 27.01
N PHE A 1098 -17.92 -90.32 27.91
CA PHE A 1098 -18.31 -90.05 29.31
C PHE A 1098 -17.85 -88.65 29.74
N VAL A 1099 -18.53 -88.06 30.72
CA VAL A 1099 -18.25 -86.71 31.21
C VAL A 1099 -17.72 -86.76 32.63
N VAL A 1100 -16.61 -86.07 32.85
CA VAL A 1100 -15.98 -85.91 34.16
C VAL A 1100 -16.21 -84.50 34.68
N ILE A 1101 -16.69 -84.36 35.92
CA ILE A 1101 -17.19 -83.13 36.52
C ILE A 1101 -16.30 -82.74 37.70
N GLU A 1102 -15.74 -81.53 37.66
CA GLU A 1102 -14.83 -81.00 38.68
C GLU A 1102 -15.23 -79.57 39.08
N LEU A 1103 -15.21 -79.26 40.38
CA LEU A 1103 -15.42 -77.89 40.88
C LEU A 1103 -14.08 -77.16 41.00
N LEU A 1104 -14.03 -75.95 40.45
CA LEU A 1104 -12.85 -75.08 40.45
C LEU A 1104 -13.20 -73.71 41.04
N PRO A 1105 -12.25 -73.01 41.68
CA PRO A 1105 -10.85 -73.39 41.87
C PRO A 1105 -10.63 -74.41 42.99
N ARG A 1106 -9.65 -75.30 42.84
CA ARG A 1106 -9.35 -76.38 43.81
C ARG A 1106 -9.05 -75.88 45.23
N ARG A 1107 -8.54 -74.64 45.37
CA ARG A 1107 -8.29 -74.03 46.69
C ARG A 1107 -9.58 -73.78 47.48
N VAL A 1108 -10.70 -73.57 46.79
CA VAL A 1108 -12.03 -73.33 47.38
C VAL A 1108 -12.80 -74.65 47.57
N PHE A 1109 -12.70 -75.56 46.60
CA PHE A 1109 -13.45 -76.83 46.56
C PHE A 1109 -12.59 -78.08 46.83
N GLY A 1110 -11.46 -77.94 47.53
CA GLY A 1110 -10.45 -79.01 47.66
C GLY A 1110 -10.93 -80.31 48.32
N PHE A 1111 -12.09 -80.29 48.99
CA PHE A 1111 -12.72 -81.46 49.60
C PHE A 1111 -13.77 -82.14 48.71
N SER A 1112 -14.12 -81.54 47.57
CA SER A 1112 -15.08 -82.07 46.61
C SER A 1112 -14.36 -82.99 45.62
N ASN A 1113 -14.61 -84.30 45.68
CA ASN A 1113 -14.06 -85.25 44.72
C ASN A 1113 -14.67 -85.06 43.33
N GLN A 1114 -13.85 -85.30 42.30
CA GLN A 1114 -14.31 -85.38 40.91
C GLN A 1114 -15.32 -86.53 40.74
N GLN A 1115 -16.41 -86.29 40.02
CA GLN A 1115 -17.44 -87.29 39.71
C GLN A 1115 -17.49 -87.53 38.20
N GLN A 1116 -18.01 -88.68 37.74
CA GLN A 1116 -18.07 -89.01 36.31
C GLN A 1116 -19.37 -89.75 35.96
N THR A 1117 -19.82 -89.59 34.72
CA THR A 1117 -20.98 -90.33 34.18
C THR A 1117 -20.64 -91.78 33.85
N THR A 1118 -21.68 -92.57 33.60
CA THR A 1118 -21.54 -93.85 32.91
C THR A 1118 -21.06 -93.66 31.47
N ILE A 1119 -20.41 -94.68 30.92
CA ILE A 1119 -19.87 -94.68 29.56
C ILE A 1119 -20.97 -95.07 28.58
N GLN A 1120 -21.23 -94.21 27.59
CA GLN A 1120 -22.22 -94.46 26.55
C GLN A 1120 -21.52 -94.99 25.30
N LYS A 1121 -21.86 -96.21 24.87
CA LYS A 1121 -21.10 -96.90 23.81
C LYS A 1121 -21.53 -96.51 22.39
N LYS A 1122 -20.56 -96.32 21.50
CA LYS A 1122 -20.70 -96.17 20.04
C LYS A 1122 -21.72 -95.11 19.65
N THR A 1123 -21.58 -93.89 20.15
CA THR A 1123 -22.48 -92.78 19.86
C THR A 1123 -21.77 -91.42 19.88
N LEU A 1124 -22.13 -90.55 18.93
CA LEU A 1124 -21.73 -89.13 18.92
C LEU A 1124 -22.81 -88.21 19.52
N ARG A 1125 -23.93 -88.80 19.95
CA ARG A 1125 -25.05 -88.12 20.60
C ARG A 1125 -25.46 -88.90 21.86
N PRO A 1126 -24.60 -88.98 22.89
CA PRO A 1126 -24.90 -89.70 24.11
C PRO A 1126 -26.03 -89.01 24.88
N LEU A 1127 -26.98 -89.81 25.37
CA LEU A 1127 -27.95 -89.42 26.39
C LEU A 1127 -27.43 -90.00 27.71
N PHE A 1128 -27.15 -89.14 28.68
CA PHE A 1128 -26.66 -89.54 29.99
C PHE A 1128 -27.81 -89.55 31.00
N ASP A 1129 -28.55 -88.45 31.13
CA ASP A 1129 -29.61 -88.23 32.12
C ASP A 1129 -29.18 -88.62 33.55
N GLU A 1130 -27.96 -88.23 33.93
CA GLU A 1130 -27.36 -88.52 35.25
C GLU A 1130 -27.25 -87.24 36.09
N CYS A 1131 -27.59 -87.31 37.38
CA CYS A 1131 -27.53 -86.19 38.32
C CYS A 1131 -26.50 -86.43 39.42
N PHE A 1132 -25.66 -85.44 39.68
CA PHE A 1132 -24.56 -85.47 40.65
C PHE A 1132 -24.73 -84.35 41.67
N GLU A 1133 -24.55 -84.66 42.95
CA GLU A 1133 -24.60 -83.68 44.04
C GLU A 1133 -23.20 -83.44 44.61
N PHE A 1134 -22.82 -82.16 44.72
CA PHE A 1134 -21.58 -81.74 45.33
C PHE A 1134 -21.86 -80.95 46.61
N PRO A 1135 -21.35 -81.38 47.78
CA PRO A 1135 -21.47 -80.59 49.00
C PRO A 1135 -20.62 -79.33 48.86
N ALA A 1136 -21.25 -78.16 48.86
CA ALA A 1136 -20.59 -76.87 48.69
C ALA A 1136 -21.40 -75.76 49.39
N THR A 1137 -20.73 -74.94 50.19
CA THR A 1137 -21.39 -73.80 50.84
C THR A 1137 -21.65 -72.67 49.84
N LEU A 1138 -22.64 -71.83 50.15
CA LEU A 1138 -22.97 -70.65 49.35
C LEU A 1138 -21.75 -69.73 49.16
N GLU A 1139 -20.96 -69.51 50.22
CA GLU A 1139 -19.74 -68.70 50.18
C GLU A 1139 -18.68 -69.28 49.24
N GLN A 1140 -18.51 -70.61 49.23
CA GLN A 1140 -17.60 -71.27 48.29
C GLN A 1140 -18.08 -71.10 46.85
N CYS A 1141 -19.38 -71.26 46.59
CA CYS A 1141 -19.93 -71.11 45.25
C CYS A 1141 -19.92 -69.65 44.73
N GLN A 1142 -19.97 -68.67 45.63
CA GLN A 1142 -19.89 -67.23 45.32
C GLN A 1142 -18.45 -66.70 45.27
N ALA A 1143 -17.44 -67.52 45.60
CA ALA A 1143 -16.05 -67.09 45.54
C ALA A 1143 -15.67 -66.70 44.11
N GLN A 1144 -14.78 -65.72 43.98
CA GLN A 1144 -14.35 -65.20 42.68
C GLN A 1144 -13.80 -66.32 41.77
N ASP A 1145 -14.23 -66.30 40.51
CA ASP A 1145 -13.87 -67.28 39.47
C ASP A 1145 -14.28 -68.73 39.80
N SER A 1146 -15.30 -68.94 40.63
CA SER A 1146 -15.84 -70.28 40.86
C SER A 1146 -16.61 -70.80 39.65
N MET A 1147 -16.33 -72.04 39.27
CA MET A 1147 -16.86 -72.67 38.06
C MET A 1147 -16.95 -74.20 38.17
N VAL A 1148 -17.76 -74.81 37.31
CA VAL A 1148 -17.74 -76.24 37.04
C VAL A 1148 -16.95 -76.49 35.75
N LEU A 1149 -15.99 -77.40 35.80
CA LEU A 1149 -15.29 -77.92 34.63
C LEU A 1149 -15.89 -79.27 34.25
N PHE A 1150 -16.40 -79.36 33.03
CA PHE A 1150 -16.83 -80.58 32.38
C PHE A 1150 -15.73 -81.03 31.41
N THR A 1151 -15.18 -82.23 31.60
CA THR A 1151 -14.23 -82.84 30.67
C THR A 1151 -14.91 -84.04 30.00
N VAL A 1152 -15.16 -83.95 28.69
CA VAL A 1152 -15.69 -85.05 27.89
C VAL A 1152 -14.52 -85.89 27.39
N MET A 1153 -14.57 -87.18 27.69
CA MET A 1153 -13.54 -88.17 27.36
C MET A 1153 -14.17 -89.31 26.57
N ASP A 1154 -13.38 -89.96 25.73
CA ASP A 1154 -13.73 -91.19 25.03
C ASP A 1154 -13.09 -92.40 25.74
N HIS A 1155 -13.86 -93.43 26.04
CA HIS A 1155 -13.37 -94.58 26.78
C HIS A 1155 -12.76 -95.66 25.89
N ASP A 1156 -11.46 -95.89 26.07
CA ASP A 1156 -10.73 -96.95 25.39
C ASP A 1156 -10.49 -98.16 26.28
N VAL A 1157 -10.72 -99.37 25.73
CA VAL A 1157 -10.53 -100.64 26.47
C VAL A 1157 -9.06 -101.07 26.51
N LEU A 1158 -8.27 -100.72 25.49
CA LEU A 1158 -6.87 -101.18 25.32
C LEU A 1158 -5.84 -100.04 25.40
N THR A 1159 -6.27 -98.79 25.29
CA THR A 1159 -5.44 -97.58 25.27
C THR A 1159 -5.90 -96.60 26.36
N ALA A 1160 -5.15 -95.52 26.54
CA ALA A 1160 -5.57 -94.44 27.43
C ALA A 1160 -6.76 -93.70 26.80
N ASN A 1161 -7.75 -93.32 27.61
CA ASN A 1161 -8.93 -92.57 27.17
C ASN A 1161 -8.54 -91.29 26.42
N ASP A 1162 -9.20 -91.04 25.28
CA ASP A 1162 -8.94 -89.87 24.44
C ASP A 1162 -9.75 -88.65 24.89
N PHE A 1163 -9.17 -87.45 24.79
CA PHE A 1163 -9.82 -86.21 25.19
C PHE A 1163 -10.70 -85.68 24.06
N SER A 1164 -12.02 -85.63 24.30
CA SER A 1164 -13.04 -85.23 23.32
C SER A 1164 -13.42 -83.74 23.40
N GLY A 1165 -13.13 -83.10 24.54
CA GLY A 1165 -13.27 -81.65 24.72
C GLY A 1165 -13.58 -81.30 26.16
N GLU A 1166 -13.50 -80.02 26.51
CA GLU A 1166 -13.94 -79.52 27.82
C GLU A 1166 -14.94 -78.39 27.67
N ALA A 1167 -15.75 -78.16 28.71
CA ALA A 1167 -16.64 -77.01 28.81
C ALA A 1167 -16.59 -76.47 30.24
N LEU A 1168 -16.70 -75.15 30.39
CA LEU A 1168 -16.73 -74.50 31.70
C LEU A 1168 -18.08 -73.79 31.93
N LEU A 1169 -18.52 -73.73 33.17
CA LEU A 1169 -19.73 -73.00 33.55
C LEU A 1169 -19.46 -72.20 34.83
N SER A 1170 -19.68 -70.89 34.78
CA SER A 1170 -19.53 -70.03 35.96
C SER A 1170 -20.61 -70.36 37.00
N LEU A 1171 -20.21 -70.50 38.27
CA LEU A 1171 -21.18 -70.67 39.37
C LEU A 1171 -21.99 -69.40 39.61
N ASN A 1172 -21.44 -68.22 39.29
CA ASN A 1172 -22.14 -66.94 39.46
C ASN A 1172 -23.42 -66.84 38.62
N SER A 1173 -23.59 -67.65 37.57
CA SER A 1173 -24.79 -67.64 36.72
C SER A 1173 -25.84 -68.71 37.09
N ILE A 1174 -25.61 -69.48 38.16
CA ILE A 1174 -26.44 -70.64 38.48
C ILE A 1174 -27.66 -70.26 39.33
N PRO A 1175 -28.86 -70.73 38.97
CA PRO A 1175 -30.08 -70.57 39.78
C PRO A 1175 -29.91 -71.14 41.20
N GLY A 1176 -30.31 -70.37 42.21
CA GLY A 1176 -30.21 -70.75 43.64
C GLY A 1176 -29.02 -70.13 44.39
N LEU A 1177 -28.03 -69.56 43.68
CA LEU A 1177 -26.85 -68.91 44.31
C LEU A 1177 -26.98 -67.38 44.49
N ASN A 1178 -27.91 -66.72 43.79
CA ASN A 1178 -28.00 -65.25 43.73
C ASN A 1178 -29.31 -64.63 44.29
N GLN A 1179 -30.18 -65.39 44.96
CA GLN A 1179 -31.46 -64.88 45.46
C GLN A 1179 -31.73 -65.35 46.89
N GLY A 1180 -31.89 -64.39 47.81
CA GLY A 1180 -32.36 -64.66 49.17
C GLY A 1180 -33.81 -65.14 49.16
N ASN A 1181 -34.05 -66.33 49.72
CA ASN A 1181 -35.35 -66.84 50.19
C ASN A 1181 -36.52 -66.90 49.18
N SER A 1182 -36.36 -67.67 48.10
CA SER A 1182 -37.51 -68.31 47.44
C SER A 1182 -37.11 -69.70 46.97
N THR A 1183 -37.80 -70.72 47.50
CA THR A 1183 -37.66 -72.13 47.09
C THR A 1183 -37.94 -72.25 45.59
N ILE A 1184 -37.07 -72.96 44.87
CA ILE A 1184 -37.32 -73.33 43.48
C ILE A 1184 -38.41 -74.41 43.50
N ASP A 1185 -39.68 -74.01 43.50
CA ASP A 1185 -40.81 -74.95 43.61
C ASP A 1185 -41.02 -75.81 42.33
N ASN A 1186 -40.22 -75.61 41.28
CA ASN A 1186 -40.37 -76.35 40.02
C ASN A 1186 -39.03 -76.62 39.30
N PHE A 1187 -38.28 -77.61 39.77
CA PHE A 1187 -36.96 -78.02 39.23
C PHE A 1187 -37.00 -78.45 37.76
N HIS A 1188 -38.09 -79.09 37.32
CA HIS A 1188 -38.24 -79.60 35.94
C HIS A 1188 -38.43 -78.50 34.88
N GLY A 1189 -38.68 -77.25 35.28
CA GLY A 1189 -38.85 -76.11 34.38
C GLY A 1189 -37.57 -75.35 34.05
N LEU A 1190 -36.44 -75.67 34.69
CA LEU A 1190 -35.17 -74.99 34.46
C LEU A 1190 -34.61 -75.35 33.08
N LYS A 1191 -34.31 -74.32 32.28
CA LYS A 1191 -33.69 -74.49 30.96
C LYS A 1191 -32.27 -75.04 31.12
N PRO A 1192 -31.88 -76.09 30.37
CA PRO A 1192 -30.50 -76.54 30.32
C PRO A 1192 -29.57 -75.46 29.75
N PHE A 1193 -28.35 -75.42 30.26
CA PHE A 1193 -27.22 -74.74 29.64
C PHE A 1193 -26.68 -75.59 28.49
N GLU A 1194 -26.55 -74.99 27.32
CA GLU A 1194 -25.88 -75.60 26.18
C GLU A 1194 -24.45 -75.07 26.11
N LEU A 1195 -23.48 -75.93 26.41
CA LEU A 1195 -22.08 -75.57 26.50
C LEU A 1195 -21.32 -76.15 25.31
N PRO A 1196 -20.86 -75.31 24.36
CA PRO A 1196 -19.93 -75.76 23.32
C PRO A 1196 -18.68 -76.37 23.95
N LEU A 1197 -18.24 -77.52 23.43
CA LEU A 1197 -16.97 -78.12 23.82
C LEU A 1197 -15.81 -77.35 23.17
N MET A 1198 -14.73 -77.16 23.92
CA MET A 1198 -13.57 -76.39 23.51
C MET A 1198 -12.25 -77.11 23.80
N PHE A 1199 -11.24 -76.80 23.00
CA PHE A 1199 -9.86 -77.26 23.17
C PHE A 1199 -8.93 -76.06 23.41
N GLN A 1200 -7.83 -76.25 24.13
CA GLN A 1200 -6.77 -75.25 24.22
C GLN A 1200 -5.95 -75.28 22.92
N LYS A 1201 -6.15 -74.30 22.04
CA LYS A 1201 -5.48 -74.22 20.72
C LYS A 1201 -4.09 -73.56 20.80
N ASN A 1202 -3.78 -72.80 21.86
CA ASN A 1202 -2.53 -72.05 21.97
C ASN A 1202 -1.38 -72.89 22.54
N LYS A 1203 -0.53 -73.43 21.66
CA LYS A 1203 0.70 -74.19 22.02
C LYS A 1203 1.73 -73.38 22.81
N ASN A 1204 1.69 -72.05 22.72
CA ASN A 1204 2.62 -71.13 23.39
C ASN A 1204 1.92 -70.31 24.48
N ASN A 1205 0.95 -70.90 25.21
CA ASN A 1205 0.28 -70.21 26.30
C ASN A 1205 1.31 -69.78 27.36
N PRO A 1206 1.41 -68.47 27.69
CA PRO A 1206 2.45 -67.97 28.58
C PRO A 1206 2.34 -68.51 30.01
N ILE A 1207 1.13 -68.82 30.48
CA ILE A 1207 0.91 -69.42 31.82
C ILE A 1207 1.42 -70.86 31.84
N LEU A 1208 1.09 -71.66 30.81
CA LEU A 1208 1.56 -73.05 30.70
C LEU A 1208 3.09 -73.09 30.55
N LYS A 1209 3.68 -72.15 29.81
CA LYS A 1209 5.14 -72.02 29.68
C LYS A 1209 5.81 -71.66 31.02
N THR A 1210 5.20 -70.78 31.82
CA THR A 1210 5.70 -70.48 33.16
C THR A 1210 5.63 -71.70 34.07
N LEU A 1211 4.53 -72.47 34.02
CA LEU A 1211 4.36 -73.71 34.80
C LEU A 1211 5.33 -74.81 34.36
N GLU A 1212 5.58 -74.96 33.04
CA GLU A 1212 6.59 -75.86 32.48
C GLU A 1212 7.98 -75.59 33.05
N ASN A 1213 8.36 -74.32 33.22
CA ASN A 1213 9.66 -73.93 33.74
C ASN A 1213 9.81 -74.14 35.27
N ARG A 1214 8.74 -74.47 36.00
CA ARG A 1214 8.78 -74.77 37.45
C ARG A 1214 9.05 -76.24 37.70
N PHE A 1215 10.21 -76.74 37.29
CA PHE A 1215 10.59 -78.14 37.50
C PHE A 1215 10.70 -78.52 38.99
N TRP A 1216 10.96 -77.53 39.86
CA TRP A 1216 11.02 -77.68 41.31
C TRP A 1216 9.65 -77.84 41.98
N ASP A 1217 8.55 -77.48 41.30
CA ASP A 1217 7.20 -77.60 41.82
C ASP A 1217 6.47 -78.79 41.19
N LYS A 1218 6.31 -79.86 41.96
CA LYS A 1218 5.62 -81.07 41.52
C LYS A 1218 4.18 -80.80 41.07
N SER A 1219 3.46 -79.89 41.75
CA SER A 1219 2.07 -79.56 41.41
C SER A 1219 1.97 -78.81 40.08
N ALA A 1220 2.93 -77.91 39.80
CA ALA A 1220 3.01 -77.20 38.53
C ALA A 1220 3.31 -78.16 37.36
N GLN A 1221 4.25 -79.09 37.56
CA GLN A 1221 4.61 -80.09 36.54
C GLN A 1221 3.49 -81.09 36.26
N GLU A 1222 2.78 -81.56 37.30
CA GLU A 1222 1.62 -82.44 37.13
C GLU A 1222 0.50 -81.75 36.36
N PHE A 1223 0.19 -80.50 36.70
CA PHE A 1223 -0.81 -79.70 35.97
C PHE A 1223 -0.38 -79.47 34.52
N TYR A 1224 0.85 -79.02 34.28
CA TYR A 1224 1.38 -78.78 32.95
C TYR A 1224 1.34 -80.05 32.10
N LYS A 1225 1.81 -81.20 32.63
CA LYS A 1225 1.81 -82.48 31.91
C LYS A 1225 0.38 -82.90 31.52
N LYS A 1226 -0.59 -82.78 32.43
CA LYS A 1226 -2.01 -83.06 32.17
C LYS A 1226 -2.57 -82.17 31.06
N GLN A 1227 -2.29 -80.86 31.09
CA GLN A 1227 -2.76 -79.95 30.02
C GLN A 1227 -2.04 -80.19 28.70
N ARG A 1228 -0.74 -80.53 28.73
CA ARG A 1228 0.03 -80.85 27.52
C ARG A 1228 -0.49 -82.12 26.85
N GLU A 1229 -0.85 -83.14 27.61
CA GLU A 1229 -1.49 -84.36 27.09
C GLU A 1229 -2.83 -84.04 26.40
N ARG A 1230 -3.66 -83.14 26.97
CA ARG A 1230 -4.91 -82.65 26.33
C ARG A 1230 -4.68 -81.83 25.05
N ILE A 1231 -3.55 -81.13 24.94
CA ILE A 1231 -3.19 -80.38 23.73
C ILE A 1231 -2.64 -81.30 22.63
N LEU A 1232 -1.99 -82.39 23.03
CA LEU A 1232 -1.37 -83.37 22.13
C LEU A 1232 -2.28 -84.56 21.78
N SER A 1233 -3.45 -84.67 22.42
CA SER A 1233 -4.42 -85.73 22.13
C SER A 1233 -4.78 -85.71 20.63
N LYS A 1234 -4.86 -86.90 20.04
CA LYS A 1234 -4.98 -87.07 18.58
C LYS A 1234 -6.24 -86.36 18.08
N ARG A 1235 -6.04 -85.57 17.01
CA ARG A 1235 -7.13 -85.17 16.12
C ARG A 1235 -7.30 -86.22 15.04
#